data_AF-A0A1I3DWV4-F1
#
_entry.id   AF-A0A1I3DWV4-F1
#
_cell.length_a   1.000
_cell.length_b   1.000
_cell.length_c   1.000
_cell.angle_alpha   90.00
_cell.angle_beta   90.00
_cell.angle_gamma   90.00
#
_symmetry.space_group_name_H-M   'P 1'
#
loop_
_entity.id
_entity.type
_entity.pdbx_description
1 polymer ?
#
loop_
_entity_poly.entity_id
_entity_poly.type
_entity_poly.pdbx_seq_one_letter_code
_entity_poly.pdbx_strand_id
1 'polypeptide(L)'
;MARIILKCPYLKGGKKTAAHLNNLVKYIATRDGVEKIESGHKLWRSTKKQKALIAQILREFPDTKDLFEYADYCENPNRGNATEFITIALEQNLDRISGREKYLDYIANRPRVEKLDRHGLFTAGDEPLILSQIADEVSCHTGNVWTPIISLRREDAARLGYDNALAWKALLSEKAMEIAENLKIHPDHLRWYAAFHNESHHPHVHMICYSTDPREGYLTKQGIKKMKSSLAKEIFRQELIPLYREKTQHRDILKEQAAESMRELIPQMKNGVLQNDRMEHLLIYLAKKLQTVGGKKQYGYLKADLKNVVDEIVDELAKDSRVAEAYRLWYEAKGRIESIYAETPSEPPPLSRCNDFKPIRNMVIQEALLIGSMTFEESSSMETALPDSEDDLEIPSYNMAEEELERTASAGNPLACCQLARLILSDEKVQPQEAEKALGYLRKAAEAKNPFAAYFLGKLYEKGHHVLQNAAETVRLYTLSAEHGNIFAAYRLGKLYLGGDGVLKDVESAIRWLTFAADRKNTFAQYALGIVYLKGSDVSKDTAKGVEYLKQAAGQGNQLAQYRLGKIYLMDEDMPKDIQTALQFLTAAAEHGNQYAQYTLGKLYLMGKDVPKDKDVAVRWLTLSAAQGNLYAKFFLDHIKDFKDPSVLLAATRLLHHMSRIFADNAPPLKPYGQRIDRKLLRKLRKKKQAQGHARDDHEQTMSL
;
A
#
# COMPACT_ATOMS: atom_id res chain seq x y z
N MET A 1 14.00 -31.33 3.18
CA MET A 1 13.33 -30.14 2.61
C MET A 1 11.85 -30.44 2.49
N ALA A 2 11.00 -29.54 3.02
CA ALA A 2 9.55 -29.64 2.94
C ALA A 2 9.09 -29.84 1.50
N ARG A 3 8.33 -30.91 1.24
CA ARG A 3 7.81 -31.20 -0.10
C ARG A 3 6.54 -32.04 -0.02
N ILE A 4 5.54 -31.66 -0.81
CA ILE A 4 4.33 -32.45 -1.04
C ILE A 4 4.34 -33.08 -2.45
N ILE A 5 3.86 -34.31 -2.54
CA ILE A 5 3.56 -34.96 -3.83
C ILE A 5 2.05 -35.03 -3.98
N LEU A 6 1.53 -34.61 -5.13
CA LEU A 6 0.12 -34.77 -5.52
C LEU A 6 0.08 -35.36 -6.92
N LYS A 7 -0.50 -36.55 -7.05
CA LYS A 7 -0.83 -37.18 -8.34
C LYS A 7 -2.34 -37.20 -8.48
N CYS A 8 -2.88 -36.86 -9.65
CA CYS A 8 -4.33 -36.89 -9.90
C CYS A 8 -4.66 -37.75 -11.12
N PRO A 9 -4.51 -39.09 -11.05
CA PRO A 9 -5.04 -39.97 -12.07
C PRO A 9 -6.58 -39.89 -12.12
N TYR A 10 -7.16 -40.33 -13.23
CA TYR A 10 -8.60 -40.49 -13.35
C TYR A 10 -8.94 -41.75 -14.15
N LEU A 11 -10.12 -42.28 -13.86
CA LEU A 11 -10.75 -43.36 -14.60
C LEU A 11 -12.04 -42.83 -15.20
N LYS A 12 -12.28 -43.12 -16.48
CA LYS A 12 -13.55 -42.79 -17.13
C LYS A 12 -14.61 -43.79 -16.66
N GLY A 13 -15.75 -43.30 -16.20
CA GLY A 13 -16.88 -44.12 -15.79
C GLY A 13 -17.52 -44.91 -16.93
N GLY A 14 -18.35 -45.89 -16.58
CA GLY A 14 -19.10 -46.72 -17.51
C GLY A 14 -18.84 -48.22 -17.40
N LYS A 15 -19.62 -49.01 -18.16
CA LYS A 15 -19.69 -50.49 -18.02
C LYS A 15 -18.35 -51.21 -18.14
N LYS A 16 -17.41 -50.70 -18.95
CA LYS A 16 -16.10 -51.34 -19.17
C LYS A 16 -15.12 -51.15 -18.00
N THR A 17 -15.32 -50.14 -17.15
CA THR A 17 -14.41 -49.75 -16.07
C THR A 17 -15.03 -49.92 -14.68
N ALA A 18 -16.34 -50.24 -14.60
CA ALA A 18 -17.07 -50.43 -13.35
C ALA A 18 -16.39 -51.43 -12.39
N ALA A 19 -15.99 -52.61 -12.89
CA ALA A 19 -15.30 -53.62 -12.07
C ALA A 19 -13.96 -53.11 -11.52
N HIS A 20 -13.21 -52.33 -12.32
CA HIS A 20 -11.94 -51.75 -11.88
C HIS A 20 -12.17 -50.69 -10.79
N LEU A 21 -13.15 -49.81 -10.96
CA LEU A 21 -13.52 -48.81 -9.96
C LEU A 21 -13.96 -49.46 -8.64
N ASN A 22 -14.79 -50.49 -8.70
CA ASN A 22 -15.23 -51.24 -7.52
C ASN A 22 -14.05 -51.85 -6.76
N ASN A 23 -13.16 -52.55 -7.47
CA ASN A 23 -11.97 -53.17 -6.90
C ASN A 23 -11.00 -52.14 -6.33
N LEU A 24 -10.86 -50.98 -6.99
CA LEU A 24 -9.98 -49.90 -6.54
C LEU A 24 -10.48 -49.28 -5.22
N VAL A 25 -11.78 -49.01 -5.10
CA VAL A 25 -12.39 -48.50 -3.87
C VAL A 25 -12.14 -49.46 -2.71
N LYS A 26 -12.42 -50.76 -2.92
CA LYS A 26 -12.18 -51.81 -1.93
C LYS A 26 -10.70 -51.89 -1.54
N TYR A 27 -9.80 -51.92 -2.51
CA TYR A 27 -8.35 -51.98 -2.28
C TYR A 27 -7.84 -50.78 -1.46
N ILE A 28 -8.20 -49.55 -1.84
CA ILE A 28 -7.81 -48.32 -1.12
C ILE A 28 -8.29 -48.35 0.34
N ALA A 29 -9.46 -48.95 0.57
CA ALA A 29 -10.13 -48.97 1.87
C ALA A 29 -9.60 -50.06 2.82
N THR A 30 -9.00 -51.14 2.31
CA THR A 30 -8.69 -52.35 3.10
C THR A 30 -7.25 -52.83 3.02
N ARG A 31 -6.37 -52.15 2.27
CA ARG A 31 -4.94 -52.50 2.17
C ARG A 31 -4.23 -52.47 3.52
N ASP A 32 -3.17 -53.27 3.65
CA ASP A 32 -2.23 -53.18 4.76
C ASP A 32 -1.64 -51.76 4.90
N GLY A 33 -1.58 -51.26 6.14
CA GLY A 33 -1.15 -49.90 6.46
C GLY A 33 -2.29 -48.86 6.45
N VAL A 34 -3.51 -49.23 6.05
CA VAL A 34 -4.69 -48.34 6.18
C VAL A 34 -5.05 -48.12 7.64
N GLU A 35 -5.10 -46.85 8.06
CA GLU A 35 -5.55 -46.47 9.38
C GLU A 35 -7.07 -46.33 9.41
N LYS A 36 -7.70 -46.81 10.50
CA LYS A 36 -9.16 -46.81 10.67
C LYS A 36 -9.54 -45.69 11.63
N ILE A 37 -10.47 -44.85 11.22
CA ILE A 37 -11.04 -43.83 12.11
C ILE A 37 -12.10 -44.53 12.96
N GLU A 38 -11.89 -44.61 14.28
CA GLU A 38 -12.91 -45.10 15.18
C GLU A 38 -14.13 -44.18 15.13
N SER A 39 -15.29 -44.76 14.79
CA SER A 39 -16.54 -44.03 14.74
C SER A 39 -16.94 -43.64 16.17
N GLY A 40 -16.65 -42.39 16.59
CA GLY A 40 -17.01 -41.82 17.91
C GLY A 40 -18.52 -41.88 18.26
N HIS A 41 -19.33 -42.41 17.34
CA HIS A 41 -20.74 -42.75 17.48
C HIS A 41 -21.02 -43.96 18.36
N LYS A 42 -20.02 -44.75 18.76
CA LYS A 42 -20.23 -45.81 19.77
C LYS A 42 -20.92 -45.24 21.02
N LEU A 43 -20.55 -44.03 21.44
CA LEU A 43 -21.09 -43.34 22.61
C LEU A 43 -22.43 -42.63 22.37
N TRP A 44 -22.94 -42.57 21.14
CA TRP A 44 -24.21 -41.92 20.84
C TRP A 44 -25.39 -42.74 21.31
N ARG A 45 -26.51 -42.09 21.67
CA ARG A 45 -27.73 -42.81 22.08
C ARG A 45 -28.20 -43.81 21.03
N SER A 46 -28.61 -44.97 21.51
CA SER A 46 -29.15 -46.07 20.71
C SER A 46 -30.33 -45.65 19.86
N THR A 47 -30.37 -46.13 18.62
CA THR A 47 -31.42 -45.79 17.65
C THR A 47 -32.77 -46.42 18.05
N LYS A 48 -33.89 -45.84 17.58
CA LYS A 48 -35.23 -46.40 17.80
C LYS A 48 -35.35 -47.86 17.32
N LYS A 49 -34.67 -48.21 16.22
CA LYS A 49 -34.62 -49.58 15.67
C LYS A 49 -33.84 -50.54 16.57
N GLN A 50 -32.68 -50.13 17.09
CA GLN A 50 -31.91 -50.93 18.06
C GLN A 50 -32.72 -51.19 19.33
N LYS A 51 -33.39 -50.16 19.87
CA LYS A 51 -34.25 -50.30 21.06
C LYS A 51 -35.42 -51.26 20.84
N ALA A 52 -36.08 -51.17 19.68
CA ALA A 52 -37.19 -52.06 19.32
C ALA A 52 -36.72 -53.52 19.18
N LEU A 53 -35.56 -53.74 18.56
CA LEU A 53 -34.98 -55.07 18.40
C LEU A 53 -34.52 -55.67 19.72
N ILE A 54 -33.89 -54.87 20.59
CA ILE A 54 -33.54 -55.30 21.96
C ILE A 54 -34.82 -55.72 22.71
N ALA A 55 -35.88 -54.91 22.65
CA ALA A 55 -37.16 -55.25 23.29
C ALA A 55 -37.82 -56.51 22.70
N GLN A 56 -37.54 -56.85 21.44
CA GLN A 56 -37.99 -58.09 20.81
C GLN A 56 -37.15 -59.28 21.29
N ILE A 57 -35.82 -59.17 21.25
CA ILE A 57 -34.88 -60.20 21.72
C ILE A 57 -35.16 -60.58 23.17
N LEU A 58 -35.35 -59.59 24.05
CA LEU A 58 -35.66 -59.84 25.47
C LEU A 58 -37.03 -60.50 25.72
N ARG A 59 -37.92 -60.44 24.73
CA ARG A 59 -39.25 -61.08 24.80
C ARG A 59 -39.20 -62.52 24.29
N GLU A 60 -38.43 -62.75 23.23
CA GLU A 60 -38.27 -64.05 22.59
C GLU A 60 -37.24 -64.93 23.34
N PHE A 61 -36.19 -64.32 23.91
CA PHE A 61 -35.10 -64.96 24.64
C PHE A 61 -34.89 -64.26 26.00
N PRO A 62 -35.75 -64.52 27.00
CA PRO A 62 -35.73 -63.80 28.26
C PRO A 62 -34.44 -63.95 29.08
N ASP A 63 -33.73 -65.06 28.89
CA ASP A 63 -32.44 -65.42 29.47
C ASP A 63 -31.28 -64.52 28.99
N THR A 64 -31.44 -63.86 27.84
CA THR A 64 -30.45 -62.87 27.36
C THR A 64 -30.31 -61.65 28.27
N LYS A 65 -31.23 -61.44 29.22
CA LYS A 65 -31.11 -60.41 30.27
C LYS A 65 -29.91 -60.61 31.19
N ASP A 66 -29.42 -61.84 31.29
CA ASP A 66 -28.31 -62.18 32.18
C ASP A 66 -26.94 -61.95 31.52
N LEU A 67 -26.92 -61.50 30.24
CA LEU A 67 -25.70 -61.16 29.52
C LEU A 67 -25.06 -59.87 30.04
N PHE A 68 -23.73 -59.87 30.18
CA PHE A 68 -22.97 -58.68 30.57
C PHE A 68 -23.20 -57.52 29.59
N GLU A 69 -23.31 -57.83 28.29
CA GLU A 69 -23.57 -56.85 27.25
C GLU A 69 -24.95 -56.18 27.41
N TYR A 70 -25.93 -56.90 27.99
CA TYR A 70 -27.23 -56.30 28.33
C TYR A 70 -27.12 -55.34 29.51
N ALA A 71 -26.35 -55.70 30.53
CA ALA A 71 -26.06 -54.82 31.67
C ALA A 71 -25.32 -53.55 31.21
N ASP A 72 -24.29 -53.70 30.39
CA ASP A 72 -23.53 -52.59 29.78
C ASP A 72 -24.43 -51.68 28.93
N TYR A 73 -25.39 -52.26 28.20
CA TYR A 73 -26.39 -51.51 27.45
C TYR A 73 -27.39 -50.78 28.36
N CYS A 74 -27.80 -51.37 29.48
CA CYS A 74 -28.71 -50.73 30.43
C CYS A 74 -28.05 -49.56 31.16
N GLU A 75 -26.79 -49.73 31.56
CA GLU A 75 -25.99 -48.69 32.21
C GLU A 75 -25.71 -47.54 31.23
N ASN A 76 -25.34 -47.87 29.99
CA ASN A 76 -25.02 -46.90 28.96
C ASN A 76 -25.71 -47.28 27.63
N PRO A 77 -26.95 -46.82 27.37
CA PRO A 77 -27.74 -47.21 26.21
C PRO A 77 -27.30 -46.48 24.93
N ASN A 78 -26.04 -46.68 24.58
CA ASN A 78 -25.37 -46.14 23.41
C ASN A 78 -25.33 -47.17 22.27
N ARG A 79 -25.05 -46.70 21.05
CA ARG A 79 -25.12 -47.52 19.84
C ARG A 79 -24.09 -48.64 19.85
N GLY A 80 -22.95 -48.47 20.52
CA GLY A 80 -21.93 -49.49 20.70
C GLY A 80 -22.47 -50.66 21.52
N ASN A 81 -22.84 -50.38 22.78
CA ASN A 81 -23.31 -51.38 23.73
C ASN A 81 -24.59 -52.07 23.23
N ALA A 82 -25.50 -51.32 22.59
CA ALA A 82 -26.69 -51.90 21.97
C ALA A 82 -26.36 -52.92 20.87
N THR A 83 -25.33 -52.64 20.06
CA THR A 83 -24.92 -53.52 18.96
C THR A 83 -24.22 -54.77 19.48
N GLU A 84 -23.41 -54.63 20.53
CA GLU A 84 -22.73 -55.75 21.19
C GLU A 84 -23.76 -56.72 21.78
N PHE A 85 -24.69 -56.21 22.58
CA PHE A 85 -25.77 -57.01 23.17
C PHE A 85 -26.62 -57.73 22.12
N ILE A 86 -27.11 -57.02 21.10
CA ILE A 86 -27.92 -57.64 20.03
C ILE A 86 -27.16 -58.78 19.36
N THR A 87 -25.85 -58.62 19.16
CA THR A 87 -25.04 -59.60 18.43
C THR A 87 -24.83 -60.86 19.28
N ILE A 88 -24.38 -60.72 20.52
CA ILE A 88 -24.17 -61.86 21.43
C ILE A 88 -25.47 -62.58 21.76
N ALA A 89 -26.56 -61.84 22.03
CA ALA A 89 -27.86 -62.42 22.37
C ALA A 89 -28.45 -63.27 21.23
N LEU A 90 -28.23 -62.88 19.98
CA LEU A 90 -28.68 -63.61 18.81
C LEU A 90 -27.76 -64.79 18.47
N GLU A 91 -26.44 -64.63 18.63
CA GLU A 91 -25.47 -65.71 18.39
C GLU A 91 -25.63 -66.87 19.38
N GLN A 92 -25.94 -66.60 20.65
CA GLN A 92 -26.17 -67.65 21.65
C GLN A 92 -27.51 -68.38 21.50
N ASN A 93 -28.45 -67.81 20.73
CA ASN A 93 -29.79 -68.38 20.52
C ASN A 93 -30.03 -68.79 19.06
N LEU A 94 -28.96 -68.95 18.28
CA LEU A 94 -28.98 -69.17 16.84
C LEU A 94 -29.75 -70.44 16.43
N ASP A 95 -29.73 -71.45 17.28
CA ASP A 95 -30.39 -72.75 17.14
C ASP A 95 -31.92 -72.69 17.36
N ARG A 96 -32.40 -71.67 18.10
CA ARG A 96 -33.80 -71.51 18.51
C ARG A 96 -34.61 -70.56 17.61
N ILE A 97 -33.95 -69.82 16.71
CA ILE A 97 -34.59 -68.86 15.80
C ILE A 97 -35.21 -69.60 14.60
N SER A 98 -36.52 -69.88 14.66
CA SER A 98 -37.27 -70.56 13.59
C SER A 98 -37.70 -69.57 12.50
N GLY A 99 -37.00 -69.56 11.38
CA GLY A 99 -37.23 -68.65 10.25
C GLY A 99 -35.96 -68.37 9.45
N ARG A 100 -35.30 -69.44 8.98
CA ARG A 100 -33.97 -69.39 8.38
C ARG A 100 -33.86 -68.38 7.25
N GLU A 101 -34.87 -68.20 6.41
CA GLU A 101 -34.79 -67.24 5.32
C GLU A 101 -34.84 -65.78 5.79
N LYS A 102 -35.81 -65.34 6.61
CA LYS A 102 -35.86 -63.93 7.03
C LYS A 102 -34.70 -63.51 7.94
N TYR A 103 -34.15 -64.44 8.73
CA TYR A 103 -33.03 -64.17 9.62
C TYR A 103 -31.67 -64.25 8.92
N LEU A 104 -31.43 -65.24 8.05
CA LEU A 104 -30.24 -65.25 7.18
C LEU A 104 -30.28 -64.09 6.18
N ASP A 105 -31.43 -63.75 5.63
CA ASP A 105 -31.63 -62.61 4.73
C ASP A 105 -31.50 -61.27 5.47
N TYR A 106 -31.78 -61.21 6.79
CA TYR A 106 -31.48 -60.04 7.63
C TYR A 106 -30.01 -60.00 8.13
N ILE A 107 -29.33 -61.13 8.33
CA ILE A 107 -27.87 -61.18 8.57
C ILE A 107 -27.10 -60.81 7.29
N ALA A 108 -27.55 -61.29 6.13
CA ALA A 108 -26.98 -61.01 4.82
C ALA A 108 -27.26 -59.58 4.35
N ASN A 109 -28.49 -59.08 4.57
CA ASN A 109 -28.88 -57.69 4.28
C ASN A 109 -28.88 -56.80 5.52
N ARG A 110 -28.11 -57.16 6.56
CA ARG A 110 -27.89 -56.30 7.71
C ARG A 110 -27.32 -55.01 7.13
N PRO A 111 -27.81 -53.82 7.51
CA PRO A 111 -27.21 -52.56 7.06
C PRO A 111 -25.87 -52.31 7.77
N ARG A 112 -25.02 -53.35 7.96
CA ARG A 112 -23.65 -53.45 8.51
C ARG A 112 -23.14 -54.91 8.67
N VAL A 113 -23.27 -55.78 7.67
CA VAL A 113 -22.23 -56.82 7.42
C VAL A 113 -21.24 -56.30 6.37
N GLU A 114 -21.10 -55.00 6.31
CA GLU A 114 -19.77 -54.41 6.29
C GLU A 114 -19.52 -53.72 7.60
N LYS A 115 -18.35 -54.02 8.11
CA LYS A 115 -17.93 -53.64 9.43
C LYS A 115 -17.57 -52.18 9.31
N LEU A 116 -18.41 -51.32 9.90
CA LEU A 116 -18.17 -49.87 10.00
C LEU A 116 -16.73 -49.53 10.36
N ASP A 117 -16.09 -50.42 11.12
CA ASP A 117 -14.77 -50.24 11.70
C ASP A 117 -13.74 -51.26 11.15
N ARG A 118 -13.91 -51.87 9.95
CA ARG A 118 -12.83 -52.66 9.28
C ARG A 118 -12.23 -52.05 8.03
N HIS A 119 -12.70 -50.91 7.56
CA HIS A 119 -12.08 -50.18 6.44
C HIS A 119 -11.69 -48.76 6.84
N GLY A 120 -10.71 -48.17 6.17
CA GLY A 120 -10.20 -46.83 6.49
C GLY A 120 -10.77 -45.68 5.68
N LEU A 121 -11.87 -45.88 4.94
CA LEU A 121 -12.53 -44.78 4.22
C LEU A 121 -13.12 -43.75 5.19
N PHE A 122 -12.96 -42.48 4.85
CA PHE A 122 -13.57 -41.33 5.51
C PHE A 122 -13.99 -40.25 4.50
N THR A 123 -14.88 -39.37 4.93
CA THR A 123 -15.36 -38.17 4.19
C THR A 123 -15.63 -37.04 5.19
N ALA A 124 -16.18 -35.90 4.74
CA ALA A 124 -16.44 -34.73 5.59
C ALA A 124 -17.50 -34.98 6.68
N GLY A 125 -18.51 -35.79 6.36
CA GLY A 125 -19.57 -36.14 7.30
C GLY A 125 -19.13 -37.16 8.35
N ASP A 126 -19.87 -37.17 9.45
CA ASP A 126 -19.77 -38.22 10.48
C ASP A 126 -20.78 -39.36 10.23
N GLU A 127 -21.30 -39.42 8.99
CA GLU A 127 -22.17 -40.51 8.60
C GLU A 127 -21.36 -41.81 8.40
N PRO A 128 -21.83 -42.92 8.99
CA PRO A 128 -21.33 -44.25 8.73
C PRO A 128 -21.17 -44.56 7.24
N LEU A 129 -19.93 -44.83 6.82
CA LEU A 129 -19.64 -45.25 5.45
C LEU A 129 -19.82 -46.76 5.32
N ILE A 130 -20.47 -47.18 4.23
CA ILE A 130 -20.66 -48.60 3.88
C ILE A 130 -19.86 -48.84 2.59
N LEU A 131 -18.73 -49.54 2.70
CA LEU A 131 -17.75 -49.72 1.63
C LEU A 131 -18.35 -50.29 0.32
N SER A 132 -19.18 -51.32 0.39
CA SER A 132 -19.90 -51.98 -0.70
C SER A 132 -20.80 -51.00 -1.42
N GLN A 133 -21.59 -50.21 -0.68
CA GLN A 133 -22.46 -49.19 -1.27
C GLN A 133 -21.63 -48.13 -2.01
N ILE A 134 -20.54 -47.65 -1.40
CA ILE A 134 -19.66 -46.65 -2.01
C ILE A 134 -18.95 -47.24 -3.24
N ALA A 135 -18.46 -48.48 -3.15
CA ALA A 135 -17.80 -49.16 -4.26
C ALA A 135 -18.77 -49.39 -5.42
N ASP A 136 -20.02 -49.74 -5.13
CA ASP A 136 -21.07 -49.92 -6.14
C ASP A 136 -21.49 -48.59 -6.76
N GLU A 137 -21.67 -47.54 -5.95
CA GLU A 137 -21.97 -46.17 -6.41
C GLU A 137 -20.89 -45.65 -7.36
N VAL A 138 -19.62 -45.71 -6.93
CA VAL A 138 -18.47 -45.27 -7.73
C VAL A 138 -18.35 -46.11 -9.00
N SER A 139 -18.60 -47.41 -8.94
CA SER A 139 -18.55 -48.29 -10.13
C SER A 139 -19.64 -48.02 -11.15
N CYS A 140 -20.82 -47.60 -10.69
CA CYS A 140 -21.96 -47.24 -11.55
C CYS A 140 -21.85 -45.83 -12.12
N HIS A 141 -20.92 -45.00 -11.62
CA HIS A 141 -20.74 -43.65 -12.11
C HIS A 141 -20.28 -43.63 -13.58
N THR A 142 -20.89 -42.75 -14.38
CA THR A 142 -20.66 -42.67 -15.83
C THR A 142 -19.69 -41.55 -16.24
N GLY A 143 -19.42 -40.59 -15.36
CA GLY A 143 -18.48 -39.48 -15.56
C GLY A 143 -17.05 -39.83 -15.14
N ASN A 144 -16.19 -38.83 -15.03
CA ASN A 144 -14.80 -39.05 -14.60
C ASN A 144 -14.71 -39.24 -13.08
N VAL A 145 -14.05 -40.31 -12.65
CA VAL A 145 -13.68 -40.53 -11.25
C VAL A 145 -12.20 -40.20 -11.09
N TRP A 146 -11.91 -39.10 -10.40
CA TRP A 146 -10.54 -38.69 -10.09
C TRP A 146 -10.05 -39.43 -8.85
N THR A 147 -8.79 -39.84 -8.86
CA THR A 147 -8.18 -40.58 -7.75
C THR A 147 -6.93 -39.89 -7.20
N PRO A 148 -7.06 -38.68 -6.61
CA PRO A 148 -5.91 -37.95 -6.07
C PRO A 148 -5.12 -38.78 -5.05
N ILE A 149 -3.80 -38.70 -5.12
CA ILE A 149 -2.88 -39.30 -4.15
C ILE A 149 -1.99 -38.19 -3.61
N ILE A 150 -2.06 -37.96 -2.30
CA ILE A 150 -1.26 -36.96 -1.60
C ILE A 150 -0.25 -37.69 -0.73
N SER A 151 1.04 -37.40 -0.89
CA SER A 151 2.10 -38.06 -0.11
C SER A 151 3.03 -37.05 0.54
N LEU A 152 3.47 -37.38 1.76
CA LEU A 152 4.47 -36.65 2.52
C LEU A 152 5.67 -37.55 2.83
N ARG A 153 6.80 -36.94 3.21
CA ARG A 153 7.89 -37.69 3.85
C ARG A 153 7.45 -38.09 5.25
N ARG A 154 7.86 -39.28 5.72
CA ARG A 154 7.57 -39.76 7.08
C ARG A 154 7.89 -38.73 8.16
N GLU A 155 9.09 -38.15 8.10
CA GLU A 155 9.55 -37.14 9.06
C GLU A 155 8.65 -35.90 9.08
N ASP A 156 8.23 -35.41 7.90
CA ASP A 156 7.35 -34.24 7.79
C ASP A 156 5.93 -34.57 8.27
N ALA A 157 5.40 -35.74 7.95
CA ALA A 157 4.08 -36.18 8.42
C ALA A 157 4.03 -36.26 9.95
N ALA A 158 5.03 -36.88 10.59
CA ALA A 158 5.10 -36.99 12.04
C ALA A 158 5.27 -35.61 12.70
N ARG A 159 6.21 -34.80 12.19
CA ARG A 159 6.52 -33.48 12.75
C ARG A 159 5.34 -32.50 12.64
N LEU A 160 4.52 -32.61 11.59
CA LEU A 160 3.40 -31.71 11.32
C LEU A 160 2.04 -32.28 11.76
N GLY A 161 2.01 -33.50 12.33
CA GLY A 161 0.78 -34.13 12.82
C GLY A 161 -0.13 -34.71 11.72
N TYR A 162 0.40 -34.98 10.53
CA TYR A 162 -0.27 -35.63 9.39
C TYR A 162 0.08 -37.13 9.26
N ASP A 163 0.40 -37.77 10.37
CA ASP A 163 0.72 -39.19 10.49
C ASP A 163 -0.46 -40.05 10.98
N ASN A 164 -1.66 -39.46 11.00
CA ASN A 164 -2.92 -40.08 11.43
C ASN A 164 -4.09 -39.69 10.51
N ALA A 165 -5.11 -40.54 10.43
CA ALA A 165 -6.24 -40.36 9.53
C ALA A 165 -7.14 -39.16 9.89
N LEU A 166 -7.24 -38.81 11.18
CA LEU A 166 -8.07 -37.69 11.66
C LEU A 166 -7.58 -36.34 11.16
N ALA A 167 -6.27 -36.10 11.19
CA ALA A 167 -5.67 -34.88 10.65
C ALA A 167 -5.92 -34.73 9.14
N TRP A 168 -5.84 -35.83 8.38
CA TRP A 168 -6.17 -35.84 6.96
C TRP A 168 -7.66 -35.62 6.69
N LYS A 169 -8.56 -36.22 7.49
CA LYS A 169 -10.00 -35.96 7.42
C LYS A 169 -10.29 -34.47 7.62
N ALA A 170 -9.71 -33.85 8.65
CA ALA A 170 -9.89 -32.43 8.93
C ALA A 170 -9.41 -31.55 7.77
N LEU A 171 -8.17 -31.76 7.30
CA LEU A 171 -7.59 -31.00 6.19
C LEU A 171 -8.41 -31.13 4.90
N LEU A 172 -8.76 -32.35 4.50
CA LEU A 172 -9.47 -32.59 3.24
C LEU A 172 -10.92 -32.08 3.28
N SER A 173 -11.55 -32.11 4.46
CA SER A 173 -12.87 -31.51 4.67
C SER A 173 -12.81 -30.00 4.53
N GLU A 174 -11.79 -29.35 5.10
CA GLU A 174 -11.57 -27.91 4.94
C GLU A 174 -11.32 -27.53 3.47
N LYS A 175 -10.51 -28.33 2.75
CA LYS A 175 -10.17 -28.07 1.34
C LYS A 175 -11.22 -28.58 0.33
N ALA A 176 -12.32 -29.17 0.77
CA ALA A 176 -13.33 -29.78 -0.12
C ALA A 176 -13.90 -28.78 -1.14
N MET A 177 -14.17 -27.54 -0.73
CA MET A 177 -14.66 -26.48 -1.62
C MET A 177 -13.65 -26.11 -2.70
N GLU A 178 -12.37 -25.99 -2.35
CA GLU A 178 -11.30 -25.70 -3.31
C GLU A 178 -11.07 -26.88 -4.27
N ILE A 179 -11.20 -28.11 -3.77
CA ILE A 179 -11.14 -29.33 -4.60
C ILE A 179 -12.28 -29.32 -5.63
N ALA A 180 -13.52 -29.02 -5.22
CA ALA A 180 -14.67 -28.90 -6.12
C ALA A 180 -14.43 -27.86 -7.22
N GLU A 181 -13.97 -26.65 -6.84
CA GLU A 181 -13.71 -25.56 -7.79
C GLU A 181 -12.65 -25.93 -8.85
N ASN A 182 -11.59 -26.62 -8.43
CA ASN A 182 -10.51 -27.04 -9.32
C ASN A 182 -10.91 -28.23 -10.22
N LEU A 183 -11.77 -29.12 -9.72
CA LEU A 183 -12.39 -30.20 -10.49
C LEU A 183 -13.55 -29.75 -11.38
N LYS A 184 -13.96 -28.47 -11.31
CA LYS A 184 -15.13 -27.95 -12.05
C LYS A 184 -16.41 -28.72 -11.70
N ILE A 185 -16.61 -28.97 -10.41
CA ILE A 185 -17.77 -29.63 -9.84
C ILE A 185 -18.53 -28.59 -9.00
N HIS A 186 -19.85 -28.53 -9.16
CA HIS A 186 -20.66 -27.69 -8.26
C HIS A 186 -20.54 -28.24 -6.82
N PRO A 187 -20.36 -27.40 -5.78
CA PRO A 187 -20.12 -27.88 -4.42
C PRO A 187 -21.09 -28.96 -3.92
N ASP A 188 -22.39 -28.81 -4.19
CA ASP A 188 -23.42 -29.77 -3.77
C ASP A 188 -23.33 -31.12 -4.50
N HIS A 189 -22.74 -31.12 -5.70
CA HIS A 189 -22.55 -32.31 -6.51
C HIS A 189 -21.26 -33.05 -6.17
N LEU A 190 -20.34 -32.46 -5.40
CA LEU A 190 -19.10 -33.13 -5.04
C LEU A 190 -19.38 -34.33 -4.13
N ARG A 191 -18.85 -35.48 -4.54
CA ARG A 191 -18.69 -36.66 -3.69
C ARG A 191 -17.21 -36.97 -3.58
N TRP A 192 -16.73 -37.11 -2.35
CA TRP A 192 -15.35 -37.49 -2.11
C TRP A 192 -15.23 -38.46 -0.95
N TYR A 193 -14.31 -39.41 -1.10
CA TYR A 193 -13.92 -40.38 -0.08
C TYR A 193 -12.40 -40.46 -0.06
N ALA A 194 -11.82 -40.74 1.09
CA ALA A 194 -10.37 -40.88 1.22
C ALA A 194 -9.99 -41.96 2.23
N ALA A 195 -8.80 -42.54 2.07
CA ALA A 195 -8.18 -43.43 3.05
C ALA A 195 -6.72 -43.04 3.26
N PHE A 196 -6.30 -42.98 4.52
CA PHE A 196 -4.93 -42.72 4.91
C PHE A 196 -4.16 -44.02 5.08
N HIS A 197 -2.99 -44.10 4.46
CA HIS A 197 -2.09 -45.24 4.49
C HIS A 197 -0.79 -44.82 5.19
N ASN A 198 -0.56 -45.40 6.37
CA ASN A 198 0.53 -45.04 7.27
C ASN A 198 1.81 -45.84 6.95
N GLU A 199 2.31 -45.74 5.71
CA GLU A 199 3.47 -46.53 5.24
C GLU A 199 4.82 -46.04 5.77
N SER A 200 5.76 -46.94 6.07
CA SER A 200 7.04 -46.64 6.73
C SER A 200 7.81 -45.44 6.16
N HIS A 201 7.89 -45.29 4.83
CA HIS A 201 8.69 -44.24 4.18
C HIS A 201 7.88 -43.03 3.71
N HIS A 202 6.70 -43.25 3.14
CA HIS A 202 5.87 -42.21 2.52
C HIS A 202 4.40 -42.38 2.90
N PRO A 203 3.98 -41.90 4.09
CA PRO A 203 2.58 -41.85 4.44
C PRO A 203 1.81 -41.03 3.40
N HIS A 204 0.66 -41.54 3.00
CA HIS A 204 -0.11 -40.94 1.93
C HIS A 204 -1.61 -41.17 2.07
N VAL A 205 -2.37 -40.29 1.43
CA VAL A 205 -3.82 -40.41 1.32
C VAL A 205 -4.20 -40.68 -0.12
N HIS A 206 -5.01 -41.72 -0.29
CA HIS A 206 -5.73 -41.97 -1.52
C HIS A 206 -7.11 -41.32 -1.42
N MET A 207 -7.52 -40.58 -2.44
CA MET A 207 -8.84 -39.99 -2.56
C MET A 207 -9.57 -40.56 -3.76
N ILE A 208 -10.90 -40.51 -3.71
CA ILE A 208 -11.83 -40.77 -4.80
C ILE A 208 -12.73 -39.53 -4.86
N CYS A 209 -12.80 -38.86 -6.01
CA CYS A 209 -13.60 -37.66 -6.21
C CYS A 209 -14.38 -37.76 -7.53
N TYR A 210 -15.69 -37.50 -7.47
CA TYR A 210 -16.56 -37.45 -8.65
C TYR A 210 -17.73 -36.49 -8.40
N SER A 211 -18.47 -36.16 -9.47
CA SER A 211 -19.68 -35.34 -9.39
C SER A 211 -20.91 -36.24 -9.45
N THR A 212 -21.99 -35.87 -8.76
CA THR A 212 -23.30 -36.48 -9.01
C THR A 212 -23.86 -36.13 -10.39
N ASP A 213 -23.36 -35.07 -11.05
CA ASP A 213 -23.62 -34.77 -12.46
C ASP A 213 -22.45 -35.30 -13.33
N PRO A 214 -22.65 -36.34 -14.16
CA PRO A 214 -21.61 -36.94 -15.00
C PRO A 214 -20.96 -35.99 -16.02
N ARG A 215 -21.55 -34.82 -16.25
CA ARG A 215 -21.03 -33.79 -17.18
C ARG A 215 -19.95 -32.91 -16.53
N GLU A 216 -19.85 -32.94 -15.20
CA GLU A 216 -18.84 -32.23 -14.43
C GLU A 216 -17.60 -33.12 -14.15
N GLY A 217 -16.61 -32.61 -13.42
CA GLY A 217 -15.45 -33.42 -13.00
C GLY A 217 -14.32 -33.42 -14.03
N TYR A 218 -13.81 -32.23 -14.35
CA TYR A 218 -12.66 -32.03 -15.21
C TYR A 218 -11.54 -31.28 -14.50
N LEU A 219 -10.33 -31.83 -14.57
CA LEU A 219 -9.15 -31.27 -13.91
C LEU A 219 -8.08 -30.88 -14.94
N THR A 220 -7.62 -29.63 -14.84
CA THR A 220 -6.53 -29.11 -15.67
C THR A 220 -5.19 -29.20 -14.95
N LYS A 221 -4.07 -29.14 -15.70
CA LYS A 221 -2.72 -28.99 -15.11
C LYS A 221 -2.63 -27.81 -14.14
N GLN A 222 -3.29 -26.69 -14.47
CA GLN A 222 -3.36 -25.52 -13.60
C GLN A 222 -4.18 -25.80 -12.33
N GLY A 223 -5.29 -26.53 -12.43
CA GLY A 223 -6.09 -26.99 -11.29
C GLY A 223 -5.28 -27.88 -10.34
N ILE A 224 -4.50 -28.83 -10.88
CA ILE A 224 -3.57 -29.66 -10.08
C ILE A 224 -2.55 -28.78 -9.35
N LYS A 225 -1.93 -27.81 -10.05
CA LYS A 225 -0.96 -26.89 -9.43
C LYS A 225 -1.60 -26.06 -8.31
N LYS A 226 -2.85 -25.60 -8.48
CA LYS A 226 -3.60 -24.85 -7.47
C LYS A 226 -3.90 -25.71 -6.24
N MET A 227 -4.43 -26.92 -6.42
CA MET A 227 -4.70 -27.84 -5.31
C MET A 227 -3.42 -28.19 -4.55
N LYS A 228 -2.33 -28.51 -5.27
CA LYS A 228 -1.03 -28.81 -4.65
C LYS A 228 -0.48 -27.62 -3.86
N SER A 229 -0.60 -26.40 -4.39
CA SER A 229 -0.19 -25.18 -3.69
C SER A 229 -1.04 -24.89 -2.45
N SER A 230 -2.36 -25.10 -2.52
CA SER A 230 -3.27 -24.92 -1.39
C SER A 230 -2.94 -25.89 -0.25
N LEU A 231 -2.82 -27.18 -0.56
CA LEU A 231 -2.42 -28.20 0.42
C LEU A 231 -1.05 -27.91 1.04
N ALA A 232 -0.06 -27.51 0.23
CA ALA A 232 1.25 -27.14 0.73
C ALA A 232 1.22 -25.94 1.69
N LYS A 233 0.39 -24.93 1.41
CA LYS A 233 0.24 -23.74 2.25
C LYS A 233 -0.35 -24.05 3.61
N GLU A 234 -1.23 -25.05 3.69
CA GLU A 234 -1.80 -25.49 4.97
C GLU A 234 -0.82 -26.38 5.73
N ILE A 235 -0.27 -27.40 5.06
CA ILE A 235 0.62 -28.38 5.69
C ILE A 235 1.92 -27.75 6.17
N PHE A 236 2.58 -26.95 5.32
CA PHE A 236 3.88 -26.33 5.60
C PHE A 236 3.76 -24.84 5.95
N ARG A 237 2.66 -24.46 6.62
CA ARG A 237 2.34 -23.06 6.92
C ARG A 237 3.48 -22.37 7.66
N GLN A 238 4.05 -23.03 8.67
CA GLN A 238 5.10 -22.44 9.52
C GLN A 238 6.42 -22.26 8.76
N GLU A 239 6.75 -23.19 7.86
CA GLU A 239 7.94 -23.10 7.00
C GLU A 239 7.77 -22.03 5.91
N LEU A 240 6.55 -21.83 5.42
CA LEU A 240 6.26 -20.86 4.37
C LEU A 240 6.24 -19.42 4.87
N ILE A 241 5.87 -19.16 6.13
CA ILE A 241 5.83 -17.80 6.70
C ILE A 241 7.17 -17.03 6.55
N PRO A 242 8.32 -17.56 6.98
CA PRO A 242 9.60 -16.84 6.83
C PRO A 242 9.99 -16.67 5.36
N LEU A 243 9.72 -17.65 4.50
CA LEU A 243 10.01 -17.55 3.06
C LEU A 243 9.16 -16.47 2.37
N TYR A 244 7.88 -16.35 2.73
CA TYR A 244 7.02 -15.28 2.22
C TYR A 244 7.46 -13.90 2.71
N ARG A 245 7.93 -13.80 3.96
CA ARG A 245 8.50 -12.55 4.50
C ARG A 245 9.75 -12.15 3.74
N GLU A 246 10.67 -13.09 3.52
CA GLU A 246 11.89 -12.88 2.75
C GLU A 246 11.60 -12.49 1.30
N LYS A 247 10.69 -13.21 0.61
CA LYS A 247 10.22 -12.84 -0.74
C LYS A 247 9.64 -11.42 -0.77
N THR A 248 8.93 -11.01 0.28
CA THR A 248 8.36 -9.65 0.38
C THR A 248 9.45 -8.60 0.57
N GLN A 249 10.43 -8.88 1.43
CA GLN A 249 11.59 -8.01 1.63
C GLN A 249 12.39 -7.81 0.34
N HIS A 250 12.73 -8.88 -0.38
CA HIS A 250 13.43 -8.77 -1.66
C HIS A 250 12.61 -8.05 -2.72
N ARG A 251 11.27 -8.18 -2.71
CA ARG A 251 10.39 -7.45 -3.63
C ARG A 251 10.49 -5.95 -3.38
N ASP A 252 10.50 -5.56 -2.12
CA ASP A 252 10.53 -4.15 -1.74
C ASP A 252 11.91 -3.54 -2.00
N ILE A 253 13.00 -4.28 -1.73
CA ILE A 253 14.37 -3.91 -2.14
C ILE A 253 14.45 -3.73 -3.66
N LEU A 254 13.96 -4.68 -4.45
CA LEU A 254 13.98 -4.57 -5.91
C LEU A 254 13.23 -3.33 -6.41
N LYS A 255 12.07 -3.01 -5.81
CA LYS A 255 11.34 -1.79 -6.16
C LYS A 255 12.13 -0.53 -5.82
N GLU A 256 12.80 -0.51 -4.68
CA GLU A 256 13.63 0.61 -4.22
C GLU A 256 14.84 0.80 -5.13
N GLN A 257 15.58 -0.27 -5.43
CA GLN A 257 16.73 -0.23 -6.33
C GLN A 257 16.34 0.19 -7.77
N ALA A 258 15.20 -0.29 -8.27
CA ALA A 258 14.67 0.15 -9.56
C ALA A 258 14.30 1.65 -9.55
N ALA A 259 13.74 2.16 -8.45
CA ALA A 259 13.42 3.58 -8.32
C ALA A 259 14.67 4.45 -8.17
N GLU A 260 15.68 3.99 -7.46
CA GLU A 260 16.98 4.65 -7.32
C GLU A 260 17.72 4.74 -8.65
N SER A 261 17.84 3.62 -9.37
CA SER A 261 18.42 3.59 -10.71
C SER A 261 17.67 4.55 -11.67
N MET A 262 16.34 4.57 -11.63
CA MET A 262 15.56 5.53 -12.43
C MET A 262 15.80 7.00 -12.02
N ARG A 263 15.93 7.29 -10.71
CA ARG A 263 16.26 8.64 -10.21
C ARG A 263 17.64 9.13 -10.63
N GLU A 264 18.59 8.22 -10.86
CA GLU A 264 19.93 8.55 -11.39
C GLU A 264 19.92 8.75 -12.91
N LEU A 265 19.14 7.94 -13.64
CA LEU A 265 19.03 8.02 -15.10
C LEU A 265 18.43 9.35 -15.58
N ILE A 266 17.42 9.87 -14.88
CA ILE A 266 16.69 11.07 -15.31
C ILE A 266 17.59 12.32 -15.36
N PRO A 267 18.40 12.65 -14.33
CA PRO A 267 19.40 13.72 -14.41
C PRO A 267 20.44 13.49 -15.51
N GLN A 268 20.91 12.26 -15.71
CA GLN A 268 21.90 11.95 -16.74
C GLN A 268 21.35 12.21 -18.15
N MET A 269 20.09 11.82 -18.41
CA MET A 269 19.37 12.16 -19.65
C MET A 269 19.22 13.66 -19.83
N LYS A 270 18.79 14.38 -18.77
CA LYS A 270 18.57 15.83 -18.80
C LYS A 270 19.83 16.61 -19.19
N ASN A 271 20.98 16.07 -18.84
CA ASN A 271 22.27 16.72 -19.00
C ASN A 271 23.09 16.16 -20.16
N GLY A 272 22.54 15.22 -20.94
CA GLY A 272 23.17 14.66 -22.14
C GLY A 272 24.40 13.78 -21.87
N VAL A 273 24.49 13.20 -20.67
CA VAL A 273 25.64 12.38 -20.22
C VAL A 273 25.27 10.90 -20.02
N LEU A 274 24.00 10.53 -20.26
CA LEU A 274 23.59 9.13 -20.19
C LEU A 274 24.29 8.32 -21.30
N GLN A 275 25.03 7.27 -20.92
CA GLN A 275 25.73 6.38 -21.86
C GLN A 275 24.83 5.25 -22.43
N ASN A 276 23.54 5.25 -22.08
CA ASN A 276 22.55 4.26 -22.52
C ASN A 276 21.53 4.90 -23.48
N ASP A 277 21.94 5.07 -24.74
CA ASP A 277 21.14 5.67 -25.81
C ASP A 277 19.78 4.99 -26.00
N ARG A 278 19.72 3.67 -25.79
CA ARG A 278 18.48 2.89 -25.93
C ARG A 278 17.48 3.26 -24.84
N MET A 279 17.92 3.30 -23.58
CA MET A 279 17.09 3.71 -22.44
C MET A 279 16.56 5.13 -22.65
N GLU A 280 17.45 6.04 -23.08
CA GLU A 280 17.08 7.42 -23.35
C GLU A 280 15.98 7.52 -24.42
N HIS A 281 16.20 6.87 -25.56
CA HIS A 281 15.25 6.86 -26.66
C HIS A 281 13.88 6.29 -26.25
N LEU A 282 13.86 5.18 -25.51
CA LEU A 282 12.61 4.54 -25.06
C LEU A 282 11.82 5.44 -24.10
N LEU A 283 12.49 6.07 -23.13
CA LEU A 283 11.86 6.97 -22.17
C LEU A 283 11.31 8.24 -22.84
N ILE A 284 12.06 8.84 -23.77
CA ILE A 284 11.61 10.01 -24.54
C ILE A 284 10.41 9.64 -25.42
N TYR A 285 10.47 8.50 -26.11
CA TYR A 285 9.38 8.02 -26.94
C TYR A 285 8.10 7.77 -26.13
N LEU A 286 8.24 7.11 -24.97
CA LEU A 286 7.13 6.86 -24.06
C LEU A 286 6.52 8.18 -23.56
N ALA A 287 7.35 9.13 -23.11
CA ALA A 287 6.90 10.44 -22.65
C ALA A 287 6.07 11.18 -23.71
N LYS A 288 6.58 11.24 -24.95
CA LYS A 288 5.88 11.87 -26.10
C LYS A 288 4.53 11.21 -26.37
N LYS A 289 4.47 9.87 -26.38
CA LYS A 289 3.21 9.16 -26.64
C LYS A 289 2.20 9.36 -25.51
N LEU A 290 2.65 9.30 -24.26
CA LEU A 290 1.78 9.46 -23.08
C LEU A 290 1.13 10.85 -22.98
N GLN A 291 1.69 11.89 -23.60
CA GLN A 291 1.03 13.21 -23.70
C GLN A 291 -0.24 13.14 -24.55
N THR A 292 -0.22 12.38 -25.64
CA THR A 292 -1.33 12.28 -26.62
C THR A 292 -2.39 11.23 -26.27
N VAL A 293 -2.10 10.37 -25.31
CA VAL A 293 -2.99 9.25 -24.92
C VAL A 293 -4.01 9.74 -23.90
N GLY A 294 -5.28 9.69 -24.29
CA GLY A 294 -6.41 9.93 -23.38
C GLY A 294 -6.66 8.76 -22.42
N GLY A 295 -7.31 9.04 -21.28
CA GLY A 295 -7.69 8.03 -20.28
C GLY A 295 -6.67 7.85 -19.16
N LYS A 296 -6.86 6.81 -18.33
CA LYS A 296 -6.01 6.53 -17.16
C LYS A 296 -4.62 6.08 -17.60
N LYS A 297 -3.58 6.81 -17.19
CA LYS A 297 -2.17 6.53 -17.52
C LYS A 297 -1.53 5.60 -16.49
N GLN A 298 -2.09 4.40 -16.36
CA GLN A 298 -1.51 3.31 -15.56
C GLN A 298 -1.35 2.09 -16.47
N TYR A 299 -0.35 1.25 -16.21
CA TYR A 299 0.04 0.15 -17.09
C TYR A 299 -1.16 -0.71 -17.53
N GLY A 300 -2.09 -1.03 -16.63
CA GLY A 300 -3.28 -1.84 -16.97
C GLY A 300 -4.17 -1.26 -18.07
N TYR A 301 -4.24 0.06 -18.21
CA TYR A 301 -5.14 0.78 -19.13
C TYR A 301 -4.45 1.24 -20.42
N LEU A 302 -3.12 1.10 -20.52
CA LEU A 302 -2.39 1.43 -21.74
C LEU A 302 -2.71 0.43 -22.86
N LYS A 303 -2.68 0.92 -24.11
CA LYS A 303 -2.74 0.08 -25.32
C LYS A 303 -1.48 -0.80 -25.41
N ALA A 304 -1.57 -1.89 -26.18
CA ALA A 304 -0.54 -2.93 -26.24
C ALA A 304 0.83 -2.41 -26.70
N ASP A 305 0.83 -1.51 -27.68
CA ASP A 305 2.03 -0.81 -28.18
C ASP A 305 2.79 -0.05 -27.07
N LEU A 306 2.07 0.68 -26.22
CA LEU A 306 2.71 1.41 -25.11
C LEU A 306 3.08 0.51 -23.94
N LYS A 307 2.33 -0.56 -23.70
CA LYS A 307 2.72 -1.60 -22.72
C LYS A 307 4.07 -2.22 -23.10
N ASN A 308 4.28 -2.51 -24.38
CA ASN A 308 5.54 -3.08 -24.86
C ASN A 308 6.72 -2.12 -24.62
N VAL A 309 6.55 -0.82 -24.87
CA VAL A 309 7.59 0.18 -24.60
C VAL A 309 7.92 0.26 -23.11
N VAL A 310 6.89 0.25 -22.24
CA VAL A 310 7.10 0.22 -20.79
C VAL A 310 7.82 -1.06 -20.36
N ASP A 311 7.45 -2.20 -20.95
CA ASP A 311 8.09 -3.48 -20.66
C ASP A 311 9.56 -3.47 -21.11
N GLU A 312 9.88 -2.92 -22.28
CA GLU A 312 11.27 -2.74 -22.74
C GLU A 312 12.09 -1.84 -21.82
N ILE A 313 11.53 -0.74 -21.32
CA ILE A 313 12.21 0.13 -20.36
C ILE A 313 12.50 -0.62 -19.06
N VAL A 314 11.55 -1.40 -18.56
CA VAL A 314 11.75 -2.20 -17.35
C VAL A 314 12.82 -3.27 -17.55
N ASP A 315 12.88 -3.89 -18.73
CA ASP A 315 13.90 -4.90 -19.02
C ASP A 315 15.29 -4.28 -19.27
N GLU A 316 15.37 -3.06 -19.82
CA GLU A 316 16.62 -2.29 -19.85
C GLU A 316 17.07 -1.85 -18.44
N LEU A 317 16.13 -1.47 -17.58
CA LEU A 317 16.41 -1.11 -16.18
C LEU A 317 16.93 -2.31 -15.39
N ALA A 318 16.46 -3.52 -15.72
CA ALA A 318 16.92 -4.76 -15.14
C ALA A 318 18.39 -5.11 -15.46
N LYS A 319 19.06 -4.37 -16.35
CA LYS A 319 20.50 -4.51 -16.62
C LYS A 319 21.39 -3.77 -15.61
N ASP A 320 20.84 -2.82 -14.85
CA ASP A 320 21.55 -2.22 -13.71
C ASP A 320 21.91 -3.35 -12.71
N SER A 321 23.18 -3.41 -12.28
CA SER A 321 23.69 -4.50 -11.45
C SER A 321 22.93 -4.66 -10.13
N ARG A 322 22.47 -3.55 -9.54
CA ARG A 322 21.69 -3.55 -8.30
C ARG A 322 20.29 -4.13 -8.52
N VAL A 323 19.65 -3.74 -9.63
CA VAL A 323 18.31 -4.21 -10.01
C VAL A 323 18.35 -5.69 -10.40
N ALA A 324 19.36 -6.10 -11.17
CA ALA A 324 19.58 -7.48 -11.58
C ALA A 324 19.75 -8.39 -10.36
N GLU A 325 20.60 -8.00 -9.41
CA GLU A 325 20.86 -8.75 -8.18
C GLU A 325 19.62 -8.84 -7.28
N ALA A 326 18.90 -7.73 -7.09
CA ALA A 326 17.67 -7.73 -6.32
C ALA A 326 16.57 -8.61 -6.96
N TYR A 327 16.50 -8.65 -8.29
CA TYR A 327 15.58 -9.52 -9.02
C TYR A 327 15.96 -11.00 -8.86
N ARG A 328 17.25 -11.34 -8.95
CA ARG A 328 17.77 -12.69 -8.73
C ARG A 328 17.38 -13.20 -7.34
N LEU A 329 17.68 -12.43 -6.28
CA LEU A 329 17.35 -12.79 -4.89
C LEU A 329 15.85 -12.97 -4.66
N TRP A 330 15.02 -12.07 -5.22
CA TRP A 330 13.57 -12.22 -5.17
C TRP A 330 13.10 -13.51 -5.84
N TYR A 331 13.66 -13.83 -7.01
CA TYR A 331 13.30 -15.00 -7.78
C TYR A 331 13.75 -16.30 -7.11
N GLU A 332 14.90 -16.31 -6.45
CA GLU A 332 15.37 -17.43 -5.62
C GLU A 332 14.45 -17.68 -4.43
N ALA A 333 14.05 -16.63 -3.71
CA ALA A 333 13.09 -16.74 -2.62
C ALA A 333 11.74 -17.30 -3.11
N LYS A 334 11.27 -16.85 -4.28
CA LYS A 334 10.08 -17.41 -4.94
C LYS A 334 10.29 -18.89 -5.30
N GLY A 335 11.45 -19.25 -5.85
CA GLY A 335 11.80 -20.63 -6.21
C GLY A 335 11.83 -21.57 -5.01
N ARG A 336 12.32 -21.11 -3.85
CA ARG A 336 12.28 -21.88 -2.58
C ARG A 336 10.86 -22.13 -2.09
N ILE A 337 9.93 -21.19 -2.30
CA ILE A 337 8.51 -21.41 -1.99
C ILE A 337 7.91 -22.41 -2.97
N GLU A 338 8.19 -22.24 -4.26
CA GLU A 338 7.64 -23.11 -5.30
C GLU A 338 8.18 -24.55 -5.21
N SER A 339 9.43 -24.77 -4.78
CA SER A 339 10.03 -26.11 -4.68
C SER A 339 9.31 -27.03 -3.68
N ILE A 340 8.54 -26.46 -2.74
CA ILE A 340 7.71 -27.23 -1.81
C ILE A 340 6.58 -27.97 -2.56
N TYR A 341 6.07 -27.40 -3.66
CA TYR A 341 4.93 -27.94 -4.40
C TYR A 341 5.10 -28.03 -5.92
N ALA A 342 6.23 -27.63 -6.49
CA ALA A 342 6.54 -27.71 -7.92
C ALA A 342 7.84 -28.48 -8.14
N GLU A 343 7.93 -29.24 -9.23
CA GLU A 343 9.05 -30.15 -9.48
C GLU A 343 10.14 -29.56 -10.36
N THR A 344 9.79 -28.55 -11.17
CA THR A 344 10.72 -27.90 -12.10
C THR A 344 10.90 -26.44 -11.69
N PRO A 345 12.12 -26.00 -11.34
CA PRO A 345 12.43 -24.58 -11.23
C PRO A 345 12.19 -23.94 -12.59
N SER A 346 11.35 -22.91 -12.68
CA SER A 346 11.26 -22.12 -13.91
C SER A 346 12.45 -21.20 -13.99
N GLU A 347 12.98 -20.96 -15.19
CA GLU A 347 13.97 -19.90 -15.40
C GLU A 347 13.35 -18.53 -15.10
N PRO A 348 14.12 -17.58 -14.55
CA PRO A 348 13.64 -16.23 -14.29
C PRO A 348 13.21 -15.57 -15.61
N PRO A 349 11.91 -15.25 -15.79
CA PRO A 349 11.50 -14.50 -16.96
C PRO A 349 12.04 -13.06 -16.91
N PRO A 350 11.93 -12.28 -17.99
CA PRO A 350 12.23 -10.85 -17.92
C PRO A 350 11.41 -10.16 -16.82
N LEU A 351 11.99 -9.14 -16.17
CA LEU A 351 11.37 -8.42 -15.05
C LEU A 351 9.99 -7.85 -15.45
N SER A 352 9.86 -7.36 -16.67
CA SER A 352 8.61 -6.83 -17.24
C SER A 352 7.46 -7.85 -17.24
N ARG A 353 7.77 -9.15 -17.39
CA ARG A 353 6.79 -10.25 -17.45
C ARG A 353 6.31 -10.71 -16.08
N CYS A 354 6.89 -10.19 -15.00
CA CYS A 354 6.49 -10.53 -13.64
C CYS A 354 5.32 -9.67 -13.15
N ASN A 355 4.19 -10.31 -12.85
CA ASN A 355 2.98 -9.63 -12.39
C ASN A 355 3.14 -8.92 -11.03
N ASP A 356 3.98 -9.45 -10.14
CA ASP A 356 4.31 -8.82 -8.84
C ASP A 356 4.90 -7.40 -8.99
N PHE A 357 5.50 -7.08 -10.15
CA PHE A 357 6.19 -5.82 -10.41
C PHE A 357 5.42 -4.85 -11.33
N LYS A 358 4.08 -4.96 -11.35
CA LYS A 358 3.22 -3.87 -11.86
C LYS A 358 3.55 -2.49 -11.26
N PRO A 359 3.94 -2.36 -9.97
CA PRO A 359 4.41 -1.08 -9.42
C PRO A 359 5.62 -0.47 -10.16
N ILE A 360 6.61 -1.29 -10.57
CA ILE A 360 7.80 -0.79 -11.30
C ILE A 360 7.39 -0.26 -12.68
N ARG A 361 6.54 -0.99 -13.40
CA ARG A 361 5.96 -0.52 -14.69
C ARG A 361 5.18 0.78 -14.54
N ASN A 362 4.40 0.91 -13.47
CA ASN A 362 3.70 2.16 -13.18
C ASN A 362 4.66 3.30 -12.80
N MET A 363 5.74 3.03 -12.07
CA MET A 363 6.79 4.00 -11.77
C MET A 363 7.43 4.52 -13.06
N VAL A 364 7.82 3.66 -14.00
CA VAL A 364 8.31 4.07 -15.33
C VAL A 364 7.32 5.00 -16.05
N ILE A 365 6.02 4.69 -16.00
CA ILE A 365 4.98 5.55 -16.60
C ILE A 365 4.89 6.90 -15.87
N GLN A 366 4.98 6.92 -14.55
CA GLN A 366 4.99 8.19 -13.79
C GLN A 366 6.22 9.02 -14.12
N GLU A 367 7.40 8.41 -14.19
CA GLU A 367 8.64 9.11 -14.55
C GLU A 367 8.61 9.61 -16.00
N ALA A 368 8.11 8.82 -16.94
CA ALA A 368 7.89 9.28 -18.32
C ALA A 368 6.84 10.41 -18.41
N LEU A 369 5.83 10.40 -17.54
CA LEU A 369 4.88 11.51 -17.42
C LEU A 369 5.52 12.74 -16.83
N LEU A 370 6.38 12.58 -15.82
CA LEU A 370 7.18 13.67 -15.28
C LEU A 370 8.07 14.24 -16.39
N ILE A 371 8.84 13.43 -17.10
CA ILE A 371 9.63 13.85 -18.28
C ILE A 371 8.76 14.58 -19.31
N GLY A 372 7.55 14.09 -19.57
CA GLY A 372 6.59 14.71 -20.49
C GLY A 372 5.85 15.94 -19.93
N SER A 373 5.81 16.12 -18.61
CA SER A 373 5.19 17.27 -17.93
C SER A 373 6.23 18.26 -17.41
N MET A 374 7.52 17.96 -17.57
CA MET A 374 8.62 18.78 -17.10
C MET A 374 8.77 20.00 -18.00
N THR A 375 8.02 21.03 -17.63
CA THR A 375 8.50 22.41 -17.60
C THR A 375 9.95 22.42 -17.08
N PHE A 376 10.87 23.03 -17.83
CA PHE A 376 12.13 23.49 -17.23
C PHE A 376 11.82 24.76 -16.43
N GLU A 377 11.14 24.61 -15.30
CA GLU A 377 11.17 25.57 -14.22
C GLU A 377 11.66 24.87 -12.95
N GLU A 378 12.50 25.59 -12.21
CA GLU A 378 12.95 25.27 -10.86
C GLU A 378 11.76 24.81 -9.99
N SER A 379 12.01 24.01 -8.95
CA SER A 379 10.91 23.43 -8.17
C SER A 379 9.96 24.54 -7.68
N SER A 380 8.71 24.50 -8.15
CA SER A 380 7.70 25.52 -7.83
C SER A 380 7.46 25.65 -6.32
N SER A 381 7.89 24.65 -5.53
CA SER A 381 7.82 24.64 -4.07
C SER A 381 8.63 25.76 -3.41
N MET A 382 9.72 26.21 -4.03
CA MET A 382 10.52 27.34 -3.54
C MET A 382 10.13 28.65 -4.22
N GLU A 383 9.38 28.57 -5.31
CA GLU A 383 8.93 29.72 -6.09
C GLU A 383 7.77 30.48 -5.42
N THR A 384 6.90 29.73 -4.73
CA THR A 384 5.72 30.24 -4.03
C THR A 384 5.88 30.36 -2.52
N ALA A 385 7.00 29.92 -1.96
CA ALA A 385 7.24 30.02 -0.53
C ALA A 385 7.46 31.50 -0.16
N LEU A 386 6.56 32.04 0.66
CA LEU A 386 6.74 33.36 1.24
C LEU A 386 7.94 33.29 2.20
N PRO A 387 8.99 34.10 1.97
CA PRO A 387 10.20 34.03 2.78
C PRO A 387 9.88 34.33 4.24
N ASP A 388 10.60 33.68 5.15
CA ASP A 388 10.64 34.18 6.52
C ASP A 388 11.40 35.50 6.50
N SER A 389 10.81 36.56 7.05
CA SER A 389 11.53 37.82 7.22
C SER A 389 12.79 37.56 8.04
N GLU A 390 13.97 37.87 7.51
CA GLU A 390 15.20 37.91 8.32
C GLU A 390 15.01 38.94 9.44
N ASP A 391 15.44 38.56 10.65
CA ASP A 391 15.15 39.22 11.92
C ASP A 391 15.87 40.58 12.06
N ASP A 392 15.43 41.61 11.34
CA ASP A 392 15.87 43.00 11.55
C ASP A 392 14.86 43.81 12.37
N LEU A 393 14.23 43.17 13.36
CA LEU A 393 13.65 43.95 14.45
C LEU A 393 14.79 44.37 15.39
N GLU A 394 15.37 45.53 15.10
CA GLU A 394 15.85 46.43 16.14
C GLU A 394 14.66 46.75 17.05
N ILE A 395 14.35 45.85 18.00
CA ILE A 395 13.63 46.24 19.19
C ILE A 395 14.48 47.36 19.79
N PRO A 396 13.95 48.58 20.01
CA PRO A 396 14.74 49.67 20.57
C PRO A 396 15.47 49.15 21.80
N SER A 397 16.80 49.05 21.77
CA SER A 397 17.57 48.52 22.90
C SER A 397 17.77 49.62 23.90
N TYR A 398 17.51 49.35 25.18
CA TYR A 398 18.03 50.20 26.23
C TYR A 398 19.51 49.84 26.41
N ASN A 399 20.39 50.84 26.36
CA ASN A 399 21.77 50.68 26.84
C ASN A 399 21.75 50.73 28.39
N MET A 400 21.14 49.73 29.02
CA MET A 400 21.09 49.58 30.48
C MET A 400 21.93 48.37 30.90
N ALA A 401 22.50 48.43 32.10
CA ALA A 401 23.14 47.27 32.71
C ALA A 401 22.09 46.17 32.98
N GLU A 402 22.48 44.90 32.88
CA GLU A 402 21.57 43.75 33.02
C GLU A 402 20.80 43.76 34.35
N GLU A 403 21.46 44.10 35.46
CA GLU A 403 20.83 44.25 36.78
C GLU A 403 19.76 45.35 36.84
N GLU A 404 19.91 46.40 36.02
CA GLU A 404 18.93 47.48 35.92
C GLU A 404 17.75 47.05 35.05
N LEU A 405 18.03 46.35 33.95
CA LEU A 405 17.03 45.75 33.07
C LEU A 405 16.15 44.75 33.83
N GLU A 406 16.73 43.90 34.68
CA GLU A 406 15.99 42.97 35.52
C GLU A 406 15.07 43.67 36.54
N ARG A 407 15.55 44.74 37.16
CA ARG A 407 14.75 45.56 38.08
C ARG A 407 13.58 46.22 37.36
N THR A 408 13.82 46.80 36.18
CA THR A 408 12.79 47.47 35.38
C THR A 408 11.77 46.50 34.80
N ALA A 409 12.19 45.31 34.37
CA ALA A 409 11.30 44.22 33.97
C ALA A 409 10.46 43.70 35.17
N SER A 410 11.07 43.55 36.33
CA SER A 410 10.37 43.15 37.56
C SER A 410 9.36 44.21 38.04
N ALA A 411 9.61 45.49 37.76
CA ALA A 411 8.67 46.59 37.96
C ALA A 411 7.52 46.63 36.92
N GLY A 412 7.50 45.70 35.95
CA GLY A 412 6.40 45.54 34.99
C GLY A 412 6.51 46.41 33.74
N ASN A 413 7.67 47.01 33.45
CA ASN A 413 7.86 47.76 32.22
C ASN A 413 7.79 46.82 30.99
N PRO A 414 6.84 47.00 30.06
CA PRO A 414 6.62 46.02 29.00
C PRO A 414 7.78 45.88 28.00
N LEU A 415 8.54 46.96 27.76
CA LEU A 415 9.69 46.92 26.85
C LEU A 415 10.87 46.21 27.52
N ALA A 416 11.14 46.50 28.80
CA ALA A 416 12.19 45.82 29.57
C ALA A 416 11.89 44.31 29.73
N CYS A 417 10.63 43.96 29.99
CA CYS A 417 10.16 42.57 29.99
C CYS A 417 10.46 41.85 28.66
N CYS A 418 10.21 42.52 27.53
CA CYS A 418 10.48 41.97 26.21
C CYS A 418 11.98 41.78 25.94
N GLN A 419 12.80 42.76 26.29
CA GLN A 419 14.25 42.71 26.10
C GLN A 419 14.90 41.63 26.96
N LEU A 420 14.58 41.60 28.25
CA LEU A 420 15.10 40.59 29.18
C LEU A 420 14.71 39.18 28.76
N ALA A 421 13.45 38.98 28.37
CA ALA A 421 13.00 37.67 27.92
C ALA A 421 13.69 37.23 26.63
N ARG A 422 14.00 38.15 25.70
CA ARG A 422 14.77 37.82 24.50
C ARG A 422 16.21 37.44 24.84
N LEU A 423 16.84 38.14 25.78
CA LEU A 423 18.20 37.82 26.24
C LEU A 423 18.24 36.40 26.83
N ILE A 424 17.36 36.12 27.79
CA ILE A 424 17.26 34.81 28.45
C ILE A 424 16.98 33.69 27.43
N LEU A 425 16.03 33.89 26.51
CA LEU A 425 15.63 32.86 25.53
C LEU A 425 16.59 32.74 24.34
N SER A 426 17.57 33.63 24.21
CA SER A 426 18.62 33.51 23.19
C SER A 426 19.81 32.66 23.65
N ASP A 427 19.93 32.37 24.95
CA ASP A 427 20.95 31.46 25.48
C ASP A 427 20.56 30.01 25.19
N GLU A 428 21.40 29.32 24.41
CA GLU A 428 21.22 27.89 24.09
C GLU A 428 21.23 26.98 25.34
N LYS A 429 21.77 27.45 26.47
CA LYS A 429 21.87 26.71 27.73
C LYS A 429 20.81 27.10 28.76
N VAL A 430 19.83 27.92 28.38
CA VAL A 430 18.77 28.40 29.27
C VAL A 430 18.06 27.23 29.97
N GLN A 431 17.94 27.31 31.29
CA GLN A 431 17.26 26.27 32.05
C GLN A 431 15.74 26.38 31.85
N PRO A 432 14.98 25.26 31.88
CA PRO A 432 13.52 25.30 31.67
C PRO A 432 12.78 26.27 32.61
N GLN A 433 13.28 26.44 33.84
CA GLN A 433 12.71 27.36 34.83
C GLN A 433 12.91 28.84 34.45
N GLU A 434 14.08 29.17 33.90
CA GLU A 434 14.41 30.52 33.43
C GLU A 434 13.67 30.85 32.14
N ALA A 435 13.55 29.87 31.24
CA ALA A 435 12.73 29.98 30.04
C ALA A 435 11.26 30.25 30.39
N GLU A 436 10.69 29.54 31.38
CA GLU A 436 9.32 29.78 31.83
C GLU A 436 9.16 31.16 32.49
N LYS A 437 10.15 31.62 33.25
CA LYS A 437 10.18 32.99 33.80
C LYS A 437 10.18 34.04 32.69
N ALA A 438 11.00 33.86 31.65
CA ALA A 438 11.06 34.72 30.48
C ALA A 438 9.73 34.74 29.70
N LEU A 439 9.10 33.57 29.50
CA LEU A 439 7.76 33.47 28.92
C LEU A 439 6.72 34.21 29.78
N GLY A 440 6.84 34.15 31.10
CA GLY A 440 6.02 34.92 32.03
C GLY A 440 6.13 36.43 31.82
N TYR A 441 7.35 36.97 31.63
CA TYR A 441 7.55 38.37 31.28
C TYR A 441 6.93 38.74 29.93
N LEU A 442 7.05 37.88 28.92
CA LEU A 442 6.44 38.11 27.60
C LEU A 442 4.91 38.10 27.65
N ARG A 443 4.30 37.16 28.38
CA ARG A 443 2.84 37.11 28.55
C ARG A 443 2.32 38.40 29.20
N LYS A 444 2.95 38.85 30.30
CA LYS A 444 2.60 40.12 30.97
C LYS A 444 2.76 41.33 30.05
N ALA A 445 3.86 41.40 29.30
CA ALA A 445 4.08 42.50 28.37
C ALA A 445 3.09 42.48 27.20
N ALA A 446 2.73 41.30 26.68
CA ALA A 446 1.70 41.15 25.65
C ALA A 446 0.30 41.50 26.18
N GLU A 447 -0.04 41.14 27.43
CA GLU A 447 -1.28 41.58 28.10
C GLU A 447 -1.35 43.10 28.26
N ALA A 448 -0.21 43.74 28.50
CA ALA A 448 -0.05 45.20 28.47
C ALA A 448 -0.06 45.79 27.04
N LYS A 449 -0.48 45.02 26.03
CA LYS A 449 -0.57 45.38 24.61
C LYS A 449 0.77 45.84 24.00
N ASN A 450 1.90 45.35 24.51
CA ASN A 450 3.19 45.65 23.90
C ASN A 450 3.33 44.88 22.57
N PRO A 451 3.48 45.57 21.43
CA PRO A 451 3.51 44.92 20.12
C PRO A 451 4.73 44.03 19.92
N PHE A 452 5.89 44.35 20.52
CA PHE A 452 7.11 43.57 20.38
C PHE A 452 7.03 42.26 21.18
N ALA A 453 6.54 42.33 22.42
CA ALA A 453 6.35 41.14 23.25
C ALA A 453 5.30 40.20 22.65
N ALA A 454 4.18 40.74 22.15
CA ALA A 454 3.16 39.96 21.47
C ALA A 454 3.70 39.28 20.20
N TYR A 455 4.49 39.99 19.38
CA TYR A 455 5.14 39.40 18.21
C TYR A 455 6.13 38.30 18.59
N PHE A 456 7.01 38.56 19.55
CA PHE A 456 8.04 37.59 19.94
C PHE A 456 7.41 36.34 20.56
N LEU A 457 6.42 36.50 21.44
CA LEU A 457 5.67 35.37 22.00
C LEU A 457 4.91 34.59 20.91
N GLY A 458 4.29 35.29 19.94
CA GLY A 458 3.65 34.65 18.79
C GLY A 458 4.61 33.79 17.98
N LYS A 459 5.85 34.27 17.74
CA LYS A 459 6.91 33.51 17.06
C LYS A 459 7.34 32.26 17.85
N LEU A 460 7.38 32.34 19.18
CA LEU A 460 7.69 31.17 20.03
C LEU A 460 6.60 30.10 19.90
N TYR A 461 5.31 30.49 19.90
CA TYR A 461 4.20 29.58 19.65
C TYR A 461 4.13 29.06 18.21
N GLU A 462 4.52 29.85 17.21
CA GLU A 462 4.59 29.42 15.81
C GLU A 462 5.65 28.32 15.65
N LYS A 463 6.86 28.54 16.19
CA LYS A 463 7.99 27.62 16.04
C LYS A 463 7.98 26.46 17.02
N GLY A 464 7.31 26.59 18.17
CA GLY A 464 7.36 25.62 19.26
C GLY A 464 8.65 25.70 20.08
N HIS A 465 9.27 26.88 20.15
CA HIS A 465 10.51 27.09 20.91
C HIS A 465 10.15 27.40 22.36
N HIS A 466 10.57 26.56 23.31
CA HIS A 466 10.26 26.64 24.74
C HIS A 466 8.77 26.51 25.12
N VAL A 467 7.86 26.50 24.14
CA VAL A 467 6.40 26.28 24.29
C VAL A 467 5.92 25.26 23.27
N LEU A 468 4.78 24.61 23.53
CA LEU A 468 4.12 23.78 22.51
C LEU A 468 3.55 24.66 21.40
N GLN A 469 3.65 24.19 20.15
CA GLN A 469 3.08 24.89 19.00
C GLN A 469 1.58 25.11 19.18
N ASN A 470 1.11 26.33 18.93
CA ASN A 470 -0.30 26.66 19.06
C ASN A 470 -0.71 27.73 18.04
N ALA A 471 -1.41 27.31 16.99
CA ALA A 471 -1.83 28.19 15.90
C ALA A 471 -2.85 29.25 16.33
N ALA A 472 -3.76 28.92 17.25
CA ALA A 472 -4.75 29.86 17.75
C ALA A 472 -4.09 30.98 18.56
N GLU A 473 -3.16 30.64 19.46
CA GLU A 473 -2.38 31.64 20.19
C GLU A 473 -1.46 32.43 19.27
N THR A 474 -0.86 31.80 18.26
CA THR A 474 -0.05 32.47 17.25
C THR A 474 -0.86 33.56 16.53
N VAL A 475 -2.04 33.22 16.02
CA VAL A 475 -2.92 34.20 15.35
C VAL A 475 -3.37 35.29 16.30
N ARG A 476 -3.76 34.94 17.54
CA ARG A 476 -4.18 35.94 18.54
C ARG A 476 -3.07 36.95 18.83
N LEU A 477 -1.85 36.47 19.06
CA LEU A 477 -0.70 37.29 19.41
C LEU A 477 -0.18 38.12 18.22
N TYR A 478 -0.16 37.55 17.02
CA TYR A 478 0.18 38.32 15.82
C TYR A 478 -0.88 39.34 15.46
N THR A 479 -2.17 39.04 15.64
CA THR A 479 -3.24 40.03 15.45
C THR A 479 -3.08 41.19 16.42
N LEU A 480 -2.91 40.90 17.72
CA LEU A 480 -2.67 41.91 18.75
C LEU A 480 -1.47 42.79 18.42
N SER A 481 -0.37 42.19 17.99
CA SER A 481 0.85 42.91 17.62
C SER A 481 0.66 43.78 16.37
N ALA A 482 0.01 43.24 15.33
CA ALA A 482 -0.25 43.94 14.07
C ALA A 482 -1.20 45.13 14.24
N GLU A 483 -2.27 44.97 15.03
CA GLU A 483 -3.20 46.05 15.39
C GLU A 483 -2.52 47.22 16.10
N HIS A 484 -1.41 46.95 16.80
CA HIS A 484 -0.59 47.95 17.48
C HIS A 484 0.64 48.37 16.64
N GLY A 485 0.56 48.21 15.31
CA GLY A 485 1.51 48.80 14.37
C GLY A 485 2.72 47.93 14.01
N ASN A 486 2.82 46.69 14.50
CA ASN A 486 3.93 45.82 14.15
C ASN A 486 3.77 45.28 12.71
N ILE A 487 4.57 45.82 11.79
CA ILE A 487 4.54 45.46 10.37
C ILE A 487 4.97 44.00 10.11
N PHE A 488 5.84 43.43 10.95
CA PHE A 488 6.31 42.06 10.80
C PHE A 488 5.25 41.06 11.26
N ALA A 489 4.53 41.38 12.34
CA ALA A 489 3.37 40.62 12.76
C ALA A 489 2.28 40.61 11.68
N ALA A 490 2.01 41.77 11.06
CA ALA A 490 1.07 41.87 9.94
C ALA A 490 1.51 41.02 8.74
N TYR A 491 2.80 41.05 8.37
CA TYR A 491 3.34 40.17 7.32
C TYR A 491 3.17 38.68 7.66
N ARG A 492 3.56 38.26 8.87
CA ARG A 492 3.43 36.87 9.34
C ARG A 492 1.99 36.40 9.35
N LEU A 493 1.08 37.24 9.83
CA LEU A 493 -0.35 36.96 9.84
C LEU A 493 -0.91 36.82 8.42
N GLY A 494 -0.47 37.70 7.52
CA GLY A 494 -0.79 37.60 6.09
C GLY A 494 -0.32 36.28 5.47
N LYS A 495 0.91 35.84 5.77
CA LYS A 495 1.48 34.56 5.33
C LYS A 495 0.70 33.37 5.89
N LEU A 496 0.37 33.36 7.19
CA LEU A 496 -0.41 32.29 7.82
C LEU A 496 -1.78 32.12 7.15
N TYR A 497 -2.51 33.21 6.92
CA TYR A 497 -3.81 33.17 6.27
C TYR A 497 -3.73 32.77 4.77
N LEU A 498 -2.65 33.10 4.06
CA LEU A 498 -2.45 32.64 2.67
C LEU A 498 -2.15 31.14 2.59
N GLY A 499 -1.31 30.63 3.49
CA GLY A 499 -0.89 29.23 3.52
C GLY A 499 -1.98 28.29 4.05
N GLY A 500 -2.73 28.74 5.07
CA GLY A 500 -3.63 27.87 5.83
C GLY A 500 -2.89 26.93 6.79
N ASP A 501 -1.65 27.25 7.16
CA ASP A 501 -0.84 26.44 8.05
C ASP A 501 -1.32 26.62 9.50
N GLY A 502 -2.01 25.60 10.03
CA GLY A 502 -2.57 25.62 11.38
C GLY A 502 -3.84 26.47 11.55
N VAL A 503 -4.26 27.20 10.50
CA VAL A 503 -5.50 27.99 10.48
C VAL A 503 -6.27 27.82 9.17
N LEU A 504 -7.56 28.13 9.15
CA LEU A 504 -8.32 28.14 7.90
C LEU A 504 -7.76 29.22 6.97
N LYS A 505 -7.52 28.83 5.71
CA LYS A 505 -7.06 29.75 4.67
C LYS A 505 -8.10 30.85 4.45
N ASP A 506 -7.67 32.11 4.55
CA ASP A 506 -8.51 33.29 4.36
C ASP A 506 -7.74 34.32 3.52
N VAL A 507 -8.00 34.32 2.21
CA VAL A 507 -7.29 35.17 1.26
C VAL A 507 -7.60 36.66 1.48
N GLU A 508 -8.80 37.01 1.93
CA GLU A 508 -9.20 38.39 2.15
C GLU A 508 -8.45 38.98 3.35
N SER A 509 -8.45 38.26 4.49
CA SER A 509 -7.68 38.65 5.67
C SER A 509 -6.18 38.69 5.37
N ALA A 510 -5.67 37.74 4.58
CA ALA A 510 -4.29 37.74 4.13
C ALA A 510 -3.92 39.02 3.37
N ILE A 511 -4.69 39.38 2.34
CA ILE A 511 -4.43 40.57 1.52
C ILE A 511 -4.53 41.83 2.36
N ARG A 512 -5.50 41.92 3.28
CA ARG A 512 -5.63 43.05 4.20
C ARG A 512 -4.35 43.24 5.02
N TRP A 513 -3.86 42.19 5.67
CA TRP A 513 -2.66 42.27 6.52
C TRP A 513 -1.37 42.46 5.73
N LEU A 514 -1.24 41.83 4.57
CA LEU A 514 -0.10 42.07 3.67
C LEU A 514 -0.11 43.50 3.12
N THR A 515 -1.26 44.06 2.76
CA THR A 515 -1.38 45.45 2.29
C THR A 515 -0.98 46.41 3.40
N PHE A 516 -1.46 46.19 4.62
CA PHE A 516 -1.08 46.98 5.79
C PHE A 516 0.45 47.04 5.99
N ALA A 517 1.14 45.91 5.85
CA ALA A 517 2.59 45.83 5.95
C ALA A 517 3.30 46.44 4.73
N ALA A 518 2.79 46.20 3.51
CA ALA A 518 3.36 46.68 2.25
C ALA A 518 3.30 48.21 2.12
N ASP A 519 2.19 48.83 2.54
CA ASP A 519 2.01 50.29 2.59
C ASP A 519 3.04 50.95 3.52
N ARG A 520 3.49 50.21 4.53
CA ARG A 520 4.54 50.59 5.48
C ARG A 520 5.91 50.05 5.08
N LYS A 521 6.13 49.86 3.78
CA LYS A 521 7.44 49.54 3.19
C LYS A 521 8.04 48.19 3.63
N ASN A 522 7.23 47.26 4.12
CA ASN A 522 7.69 45.89 4.32
C ASN A 522 7.90 45.21 2.95
N THR A 523 9.17 44.98 2.59
CA THR A 523 9.53 44.48 1.25
C THR A 523 9.08 43.03 1.02
N PHE A 524 8.98 42.21 2.08
CA PHE A 524 8.47 40.85 1.99
C PHE A 524 6.96 40.81 1.74
N ALA A 525 6.20 41.73 2.35
CA ALA A 525 4.77 41.88 2.10
C ALA A 525 4.48 42.40 0.69
N GLN A 526 5.26 43.38 0.21
CA GLN A 526 5.22 43.83 -1.19
C GLN A 526 5.53 42.68 -2.15
N TYR A 527 6.60 41.91 -1.89
CA TYR A 527 6.89 40.70 -2.67
C TYR A 527 5.71 39.72 -2.66
N ALA A 528 5.14 39.43 -1.49
CA ALA A 528 4.02 38.51 -1.32
C ALA A 528 2.79 38.95 -2.14
N LEU A 529 2.40 40.22 -2.04
CA LEU A 529 1.30 40.77 -2.85
C LEU A 529 1.60 40.69 -4.35
N GLY A 530 2.84 40.98 -4.74
CA GLY A 530 3.30 40.81 -6.12
C GLY A 530 3.03 39.41 -6.66
N ILE A 531 3.42 38.38 -5.89
CA ILE A 531 3.16 36.97 -6.24
C ILE A 531 1.66 36.65 -6.27
N VAL A 532 0.88 37.12 -5.28
CA VAL A 532 -0.56 36.86 -5.19
C VAL A 532 -1.30 37.38 -6.44
N TYR A 533 -1.01 38.62 -6.87
CA TYR A 533 -1.64 39.20 -8.06
C TYR A 533 -1.13 38.61 -9.38
N LEU A 534 0.14 38.20 -9.46
CA LEU A 534 0.67 37.53 -10.65
C LEU A 534 0.13 36.12 -10.85
N LYS A 535 -0.10 35.37 -9.76
CA LYS A 535 -0.52 33.98 -9.85
C LYS A 535 -1.98 33.82 -10.26
N GLY A 536 -2.85 34.72 -9.83
CA GLY A 536 -4.27 34.69 -10.22
C GLY A 536 -5.11 33.55 -9.62
N SER A 537 -4.54 32.68 -8.79
CA SER A 537 -5.25 31.52 -8.22
C SER A 537 -6.11 31.86 -7.01
N ASP A 538 -5.69 32.86 -6.25
CA ASP A 538 -6.29 33.26 -4.97
C ASP A 538 -7.11 34.55 -5.12
N VAL A 539 -6.75 35.38 -6.11
CA VAL A 539 -7.48 36.58 -6.56
C VAL A 539 -7.41 36.66 -8.08
N SER A 540 -8.26 37.48 -8.70
CA SER A 540 -8.14 37.76 -10.15
C SER A 540 -6.72 38.19 -10.52
N LYS A 541 -6.15 37.55 -11.54
CA LYS A 541 -4.80 37.87 -12.04
C LYS A 541 -4.74 39.35 -12.45
N ASP A 542 -3.77 40.07 -11.92
CA ASP A 542 -3.48 41.46 -12.27
C ASP A 542 -1.96 41.64 -12.39
N THR A 543 -1.46 41.41 -13.60
CA THR A 543 -0.02 41.48 -13.88
C THR A 543 0.55 42.87 -13.61
N ALA A 544 -0.16 43.94 -13.96
CA ALA A 544 0.32 45.31 -13.77
C ALA A 544 0.50 45.61 -12.28
N LYS A 545 -0.51 45.31 -11.46
CA LYS A 545 -0.46 45.48 -10.01
C LYS A 545 0.58 44.58 -9.35
N GLY A 546 0.69 43.33 -9.80
CA GLY A 546 1.70 42.40 -9.32
C GLY A 546 3.13 42.89 -9.59
N VAL A 547 3.41 43.34 -10.81
CA VAL A 547 4.70 43.92 -11.21
C VAL A 547 4.99 45.22 -10.45
N GLU A 548 3.98 46.05 -10.18
CA GLU A 548 4.14 47.28 -9.39
C GLU A 548 4.63 46.96 -7.97
N TYR A 549 3.97 46.03 -7.27
CA TYR A 549 4.41 45.60 -5.94
C TYR A 549 5.82 45.00 -5.95
N LEU A 550 6.14 44.17 -6.95
CA LEU A 550 7.50 43.64 -7.10
C LEU A 550 8.52 44.75 -7.34
N LYS A 551 8.21 45.78 -8.14
CA LYS A 551 9.09 46.93 -8.37
C LYS A 551 9.32 47.72 -7.09
N GLN A 552 8.28 47.92 -6.28
CA GLN A 552 8.41 48.58 -4.97
C GLN A 552 9.36 47.80 -4.04
N ALA A 553 9.22 46.47 -3.96
CA ALA A 553 10.10 45.63 -3.16
C ALA A 553 11.54 45.63 -3.71
N ALA A 554 11.70 45.49 -5.03
CA ALA A 554 13.00 45.44 -5.70
C ALA A 554 13.77 46.76 -5.59
N GLY A 555 13.07 47.90 -5.65
CA GLY A 555 13.65 49.24 -5.45
C GLY A 555 14.17 49.48 -4.02
N GLN A 556 13.75 48.65 -3.06
CA GLN A 556 14.23 48.65 -1.68
C GLN A 556 15.26 47.54 -1.43
N GLY A 557 15.82 46.94 -2.49
CA GLY A 557 16.87 45.92 -2.37
C GLY A 557 16.37 44.50 -2.14
N ASN A 558 15.07 44.23 -2.23
CA ASN A 558 14.58 42.85 -2.05
C ASN A 558 15.04 41.94 -3.20
N GLN A 559 16.02 41.09 -2.91
CA GLN A 559 16.65 40.21 -3.89
C GLN A 559 15.69 39.19 -4.54
N LEU A 560 14.62 38.79 -3.83
CA LEU A 560 13.62 37.86 -4.36
C LEU A 560 12.72 38.57 -5.38
N ALA A 561 12.31 39.81 -5.09
CA ALA A 561 11.56 40.63 -6.02
C ALA A 561 12.38 41.01 -7.26
N GLN A 562 13.65 41.35 -7.08
CA GLN A 562 14.60 41.57 -8.17
C GLN A 562 14.71 40.31 -9.06
N TYR A 563 14.94 39.14 -8.46
CA TYR A 563 14.99 37.88 -9.20
C TYR A 563 13.70 37.62 -10.00
N ARG A 564 12.52 37.81 -9.38
CA ARG A 564 11.22 37.62 -10.05
C ARG A 564 11.02 38.57 -11.21
N LEU A 565 11.30 39.86 -11.05
CA LEU A 565 11.21 40.83 -12.15
C LEU A 565 12.16 40.44 -13.28
N GLY A 566 13.38 40.03 -12.94
CA GLY A 566 14.35 39.47 -13.87
C GLY A 566 13.75 38.35 -14.73
N LYS A 567 13.12 37.34 -14.10
CA LYS A 567 12.42 36.27 -14.82
C LYS A 567 11.27 36.78 -15.68
N ILE A 568 10.41 37.65 -15.14
CA ILE A 568 9.24 38.17 -15.86
C ILE A 568 9.67 38.88 -17.15
N TYR A 569 10.72 39.69 -17.09
CA TYR A 569 11.25 40.41 -18.27
C TYR A 569 12.00 39.51 -19.26
N LEU A 570 12.46 38.31 -18.87
CA LEU A 570 13.01 37.32 -19.80
C LEU A 570 11.94 36.53 -20.56
N MET A 571 10.74 36.46 -20.00
CA MET A 571 9.60 35.73 -20.55
C MET A 571 8.81 36.66 -21.50
N ASP A 572 8.22 36.08 -22.54
CA ASP A 572 7.35 36.80 -23.49
C ASP A 572 5.89 36.33 -23.31
N GLU A 573 5.44 36.26 -22.05
CA GLU A 573 4.11 35.78 -21.68
C GLU A 573 3.20 36.93 -21.24
N ASP A 574 3.49 37.50 -20.08
CA ASP A 574 2.62 38.44 -19.39
C ASP A 574 3.01 39.91 -19.63
N MET A 575 4.23 40.15 -20.12
CA MET A 575 4.75 41.46 -20.52
C MET A 575 5.70 41.29 -21.71
N PRO A 576 5.89 42.35 -22.53
CA PRO A 576 6.90 42.32 -23.58
C PRO A 576 8.27 41.99 -23.02
N LYS A 577 8.93 41.02 -23.63
CA LYS A 577 10.29 40.61 -23.28
C LYS A 577 11.26 41.79 -23.40
N ASP A 578 12.01 42.05 -22.33
CA ASP A 578 13.05 43.09 -22.26
C ASP A 578 14.31 42.52 -21.60
N ILE A 579 15.25 42.10 -22.45
CA ILE A 579 16.50 41.48 -22.01
C ILE A 579 17.35 42.43 -21.17
N GLN A 580 17.36 43.72 -21.50
CA GLN A 580 18.19 44.69 -20.79
C GLN A 580 17.67 44.88 -19.35
N THR A 581 16.37 45.09 -19.20
CA THR A 581 15.74 45.23 -17.87
C THR A 581 15.83 43.92 -17.08
N ALA A 582 15.67 42.76 -17.74
CA ALA A 582 15.87 41.46 -17.12
C ALA A 582 17.29 41.31 -16.55
N LEU A 583 18.32 41.63 -17.33
CA LEU A 583 19.71 41.55 -16.89
C LEU A 583 20.00 42.49 -15.73
N GLN A 584 19.43 43.71 -15.74
CA GLN A 584 19.59 44.66 -14.62
C GLN A 584 19.06 44.07 -13.31
N PHE A 585 17.82 43.57 -13.30
CA PHE A 585 17.22 43.00 -12.10
C PHE A 585 17.90 41.70 -11.65
N LEU A 586 18.26 40.82 -12.59
CA LEU A 586 18.98 39.58 -12.28
C LEU A 586 20.38 39.86 -11.72
N THR A 587 21.09 40.82 -12.28
CA THR A 587 22.43 41.21 -11.80
C THR A 587 22.34 41.80 -10.41
N ALA A 588 21.40 42.73 -10.16
CA ALA A 588 21.19 43.29 -8.83
C ALA A 588 20.86 42.20 -7.78
N ALA A 589 19.98 41.26 -8.11
CA ALA A 589 19.67 40.14 -7.22
C ALA A 589 20.90 39.25 -6.97
N ALA A 590 21.67 38.94 -8.03
CA ALA A 590 22.83 38.08 -7.95
C ALA A 590 23.98 38.70 -7.15
N GLU A 591 24.17 40.02 -7.25
CA GLU A 591 25.15 40.80 -6.49
C GLU A 591 24.79 40.87 -5.00
N HIS A 592 23.50 40.90 -4.66
CA HIS A 592 23.01 40.76 -3.29
C HIS A 592 23.02 39.31 -2.76
N GLY A 593 23.57 38.36 -3.53
CA GLY A 593 23.76 36.98 -3.08
C GLY A 593 22.64 36.02 -3.47
N ASN A 594 21.63 36.44 -4.26
CA ASN A 594 20.54 35.54 -4.64
C ASN A 594 21.05 34.37 -5.49
N GLN A 595 21.08 33.19 -4.89
CA GLN A 595 21.55 31.96 -5.51
C GLN A 595 20.86 31.64 -6.85
N TYR A 596 19.57 31.92 -6.99
CA TYR A 596 18.78 31.63 -8.20
C TYR A 596 19.08 32.61 -9.33
N ALA A 597 19.24 33.89 -9.00
CA ALA A 597 19.64 34.91 -9.96
C ALA A 597 21.06 34.64 -10.48
N GLN A 598 21.99 34.26 -9.60
CA GLN A 598 23.34 33.83 -9.97
C GLN A 598 23.29 32.61 -10.92
N TYR A 599 22.50 31.59 -10.59
CA TYR A 599 22.33 30.44 -11.49
C TYR A 599 21.73 30.84 -12.86
N THR A 600 20.71 31.69 -12.85
CA THR A 600 20.02 32.16 -14.07
C THR A 600 20.97 32.94 -14.98
N LEU A 601 21.74 33.88 -14.44
CA LEU A 601 22.78 34.60 -15.19
C LEU A 601 23.84 33.65 -15.73
N GLY A 602 24.32 32.75 -14.87
CA GLY A 602 25.27 31.71 -15.25
C GLY A 602 24.82 30.91 -16.47
N LYS A 603 23.55 30.49 -16.48
CA LYS A 603 22.93 29.77 -17.59
C LYS A 603 22.75 30.66 -18.83
N LEU A 604 22.30 31.91 -18.68
CA LEU A 604 22.10 32.82 -19.82
C LEU A 604 23.40 33.02 -20.60
N TYR A 605 24.49 33.35 -19.90
CA TYR A 605 25.80 33.55 -20.51
C TYR A 605 26.43 32.26 -21.02
N LEU A 606 26.15 31.11 -20.40
CA LEU A 606 26.63 29.80 -20.88
C LEU A 606 25.96 29.39 -22.19
N MET A 607 24.65 29.63 -22.30
CA MET A 607 23.83 29.24 -23.45
C MET A 607 23.95 30.23 -24.61
N GLY A 608 24.11 31.52 -24.34
CA GLY A 608 24.32 32.53 -25.38
C GLY A 608 23.11 32.80 -26.29
N LYS A 609 21.89 32.41 -25.89
CA LYS A 609 20.68 32.52 -26.72
C LYS A 609 20.14 33.94 -26.78
N ASP A 610 20.03 34.57 -25.62
CA ASP A 610 19.42 35.89 -25.43
C ASP A 610 20.46 36.98 -25.14
N VAL A 611 21.69 36.57 -24.84
CA VAL A 611 22.86 37.42 -24.57
C VAL A 611 24.07 36.82 -25.28
N PRO A 612 25.11 37.60 -25.63
CA PRO A 612 26.36 37.03 -26.16
C PRO A 612 26.92 35.97 -25.21
N LYS A 613 27.34 34.84 -25.77
CA LYS A 613 27.92 33.74 -24.99
C LYS A 613 29.20 34.22 -24.31
N ASP A 614 29.27 34.09 -23.00
CA ASP A 614 30.43 34.44 -22.20
C ASP A 614 30.65 33.35 -21.14
N LYS A 615 31.63 32.48 -21.42
CA LYS A 615 31.89 31.32 -20.56
C LYS A 615 32.48 31.74 -19.21
N ASP A 616 33.27 32.81 -19.17
CA ASP A 616 33.95 33.25 -17.95
C ASP A 616 32.95 33.90 -16.99
N VAL A 617 32.05 34.74 -17.53
CA VAL A 617 30.93 35.30 -16.77
C VAL A 617 29.98 34.18 -16.31
N ALA A 618 29.72 33.19 -17.16
CA ALA A 618 28.91 32.04 -16.79
C ALA A 618 29.51 31.26 -15.62
N VAL A 619 30.80 30.90 -15.70
CA VAL A 619 31.53 30.18 -14.65
C VAL A 619 31.52 30.98 -13.35
N ARG A 620 31.76 32.30 -13.40
CA ARG A 620 31.73 33.17 -12.21
C ARG A 620 30.40 33.07 -11.47
N TRP A 621 29.29 33.27 -12.17
CA TRP A 621 27.97 33.24 -11.55
C TRP A 621 27.54 31.85 -11.08
N LEU A 622 27.83 30.81 -11.87
CA LEU A 622 27.55 29.43 -11.48
C LEU A 622 28.35 29.04 -10.23
N THR A 623 29.61 29.50 -10.10
CA THR A 623 30.46 29.22 -8.93
C THR A 623 29.87 29.83 -7.67
N LEU A 624 29.42 31.09 -7.72
CA LEU A 624 28.76 31.74 -6.58
C LEU A 624 27.48 31.01 -6.17
N SER A 625 26.67 30.59 -7.15
CA SER A 625 25.45 29.84 -6.87
C SER A 625 25.73 28.46 -6.26
N ALA A 626 26.73 27.75 -6.79
CA ALA A 626 27.16 26.44 -6.32
C ALA A 626 27.74 26.47 -4.90
N ALA A 627 28.48 27.53 -4.55
CA ALA A 627 29.03 27.73 -3.20
C ALA A 627 27.93 27.83 -2.13
N GLN A 628 26.74 28.29 -2.51
CA GLN A 628 25.55 28.35 -1.65
C GLN A 628 24.76 27.03 -1.64
N GLY A 629 25.25 25.96 -2.27
CA GLY A 629 24.60 24.64 -2.32
C GLY A 629 23.73 24.36 -3.55
N ASN A 630 23.76 25.21 -4.60
CA ASN A 630 22.97 24.97 -5.81
C ASN A 630 23.57 23.80 -6.59
N LEU A 631 22.95 22.62 -6.46
CA LEU A 631 23.39 21.40 -7.12
C LEU A 631 23.35 21.51 -8.66
N TYR A 632 22.44 22.31 -9.22
CA TYR A 632 22.39 22.54 -10.66
C TYR A 632 23.56 23.38 -11.14
N ALA A 633 23.90 24.44 -10.40
CA ALA A 633 25.06 25.26 -10.71
C ALA A 633 26.36 24.47 -10.58
N LYS A 634 26.51 23.68 -9.50
CA LYS A 634 27.65 22.75 -9.32
C LYS A 634 27.75 21.77 -10.48
N PHE A 635 26.63 21.19 -10.89
CA PHE A 635 26.59 20.29 -12.03
C PHE A 635 27.10 20.95 -13.32
N PHE A 636 26.66 22.17 -13.65
CA PHE A 636 27.14 22.89 -14.84
C PHE A 636 28.64 23.16 -14.78
N LEU A 637 29.20 23.45 -13.59
CA LEU A 637 30.64 23.65 -13.41
C LEU A 637 31.43 22.35 -13.60
N ASP A 638 30.97 21.25 -13.00
CA ASP A 638 31.62 19.94 -13.07
C ASP A 638 31.70 19.43 -14.53
N HIS A 639 30.75 19.85 -15.38
CA HIS A 639 30.63 19.41 -16.77
C HIS A 639 30.85 20.54 -17.79
N ILE A 640 31.43 21.67 -17.38
CA ILE A 640 31.56 22.89 -18.21
C ILE A 640 32.46 22.68 -19.45
N LYS A 641 33.29 21.64 -19.44
CA LYS A 641 34.17 21.27 -20.57
C LYS A 641 33.44 20.44 -21.62
N ASP A 642 32.49 19.62 -21.19
CA ASP A 642 31.76 18.66 -22.04
C ASP A 642 30.39 19.18 -22.47
N PHE A 643 29.95 20.33 -21.93
CA PHE A 643 28.67 20.94 -22.26
C PHE A 643 28.55 21.27 -23.76
N LYS A 644 27.62 20.61 -24.44
CA LYS A 644 27.18 20.90 -25.81
C LYS A 644 25.80 21.56 -25.79
N ASP A 645 25.52 22.44 -26.75
CA ASP A 645 24.20 23.07 -26.84
C ASP A 645 23.10 21.99 -26.91
N PRO A 646 22.05 22.09 -26.07
CA PRO A 646 20.98 21.12 -26.08
C PRO A 646 20.38 21.06 -27.49
N SER A 647 20.14 19.85 -27.98
CA SER A 647 19.71 19.61 -29.36
C SER A 647 18.51 20.48 -29.75
N VAL A 648 18.41 20.83 -31.04
CA VAL A 648 17.30 21.60 -31.63
C VAL A 648 15.92 21.04 -31.24
N LEU A 649 15.85 19.73 -30.98
CA LEU A 649 14.66 19.03 -30.50
C LEU A 649 14.24 19.45 -29.08
N LEU A 650 15.19 19.71 -28.17
CA LEU A 650 14.92 20.22 -26.82
C LEU A 650 14.50 21.70 -26.84
N ALA A 651 14.98 22.48 -27.82
CA ALA A 651 14.51 23.83 -28.07
C ALA A 651 13.07 23.85 -28.63
N ALA A 652 12.74 22.92 -29.52
CA ALA A 652 11.40 22.76 -30.09
C ALA A 652 10.36 22.28 -29.08
N THR A 653 10.71 21.37 -28.16
CA THR A 653 9.79 20.94 -27.09
C THR A 653 9.53 22.04 -26.07
N ARG A 654 10.50 22.92 -25.80
CA ARG A 654 10.32 24.13 -24.97
C ARG A 654 9.36 25.14 -25.62
N LEU A 655 9.42 25.29 -26.95
CA LEU A 655 8.54 26.18 -27.72
C LEU A 655 7.09 25.65 -27.75
N LEU A 656 6.91 24.35 -27.98
CA LEU A 656 5.60 23.70 -27.95
C LEU A 656 4.97 23.68 -26.55
N HIS A 657 5.80 23.63 -25.50
CA HIS A 657 5.36 23.75 -24.11
C HIS A 657 4.83 25.17 -23.80
N HIS A 658 5.52 26.20 -24.26
CA HIS A 658 5.10 27.60 -24.09
C HIS A 658 3.74 27.87 -24.74
N MET A 659 3.48 27.25 -25.90
CA MET A 659 2.16 27.30 -26.56
C MET A 659 1.09 26.51 -25.81
N SER A 660 1.42 25.38 -25.17
CA SER A 660 0.47 24.55 -24.41
C SER A 660 -0.03 25.23 -23.13
N ARG A 661 0.77 26.09 -22.47
CA ARG A 661 0.36 26.83 -21.27
C ARG A 661 -0.61 27.96 -21.58
N ILE A 662 -0.42 28.67 -22.70
CA ILE A 662 -1.35 29.71 -23.18
C ILE A 662 -2.78 29.19 -23.34
N PHE A 663 -2.95 27.90 -23.66
CA PHE A 663 -4.28 27.26 -23.74
C PHE A 663 -4.77 26.66 -22.41
N ALA A 664 -3.87 26.28 -21.49
CA ALA A 664 -4.25 25.72 -20.18
C ALA A 664 -4.64 26.82 -19.18
N ASP A 665 -3.98 27.98 -19.22
CA ASP A 665 -4.29 29.13 -18.36
C ASP A 665 -5.58 29.88 -18.80
N ASN A 666 -6.08 29.59 -20.02
CA ASN A 666 -7.37 30.05 -20.53
C ASN A 666 -8.49 28.98 -20.44
N ALA A 667 -8.21 27.81 -19.87
CA ALA A 667 -9.24 26.81 -19.64
C ALA A 667 -9.99 27.14 -18.33
N PRO A 668 -11.34 27.24 -18.34
CA PRO A 668 -12.09 27.52 -17.12
C PRO A 668 -11.79 26.44 -16.07
N PRO A 669 -11.72 26.80 -14.78
CA PRO A 669 -11.30 25.88 -13.74
C PRO A 669 -12.22 24.65 -13.73
N LEU A 670 -11.61 23.47 -13.79
CA LEU A 670 -12.31 22.23 -13.48
C LEU A 670 -12.83 22.35 -12.04
N LYS A 671 -14.16 22.46 -11.89
CA LYS A 671 -14.83 22.45 -10.58
C LYS A 671 -14.23 21.35 -9.71
N PRO A 672 -13.90 21.63 -8.44
CA PRO A 672 -13.35 20.61 -7.55
C PRO A 672 -14.32 19.43 -7.54
N TYR A 673 -13.80 18.23 -7.79
CA TYR A 673 -14.54 17.01 -7.50
C TYR A 673 -14.81 17.02 -6.00
N GLY A 674 -16.03 17.41 -5.61
CA GLY A 674 -16.51 17.25 -4.26
C GLY A 674 -16.21 15.82 -3.80
N GLN A 675 -15.70 15.69 -2.58
CA GLN A 675 -15.44 14.42 -1.94
C GLN A 675 -16.69 13.54 -2.07
N ARG A 676 -16.69 12.67 -3.08
CA ARG A 676 -17.72 11.65 -3.25
C ARG A 676 -17.36 10.57 -2.25
N ILE A 677 -17.89 10.72 -1.04
CA ILE A 677 -17.94 9.63 -0.07
C ILE A 677 -18.49 8.41 -0.82
N ASP A 678 -17.72 7.32 -0.81
CA ASP A 678 -18.11 6.06 -1.43
C ASP A 678 -19.55 5.72 -1.02
N ARG A 679 -20.46 5.57 -2.00
CA ARG A 679 -21.87 5.21 -1.78
C ARG A 679 -22.00 3.97 -0.89
N LYS A 680 -20.99 3.07 -0.92
CA LYS A 680 -20.93 1.88 -0.07
C LYS A 680 -20.61 2.24 1.39
N LEU A 681 -19.73 3.21 1.63
CA LEU A 681 -19.38 3.71 2.97
C LEU A 681 -20.55 4.49 3.58
N LEU A 682 -21.21 5.36 2.81
CA LEU A 682 -22.43 6.08 3.22
C LEU A 682 -23.58 5.13 3.59
N ARG A 683 -23.74 4.04 2.83
CA ARG A 683 -24.73 2.99 3.12
C ARG A 683 -24.37 2.18 4.38
N LYS A 684 -23.08 1.94 4.65
CA LYS A 684 -22.63 1.31 5.90
C LYS A 684 -22.83 2.22 7.11
N LEU A 685 -22.51 3.50 6.99
CA LEU A 685 -22.71 4.51 8.05
C LEU A 685 -24.20 4.70 8.38
N ARG A 686 -25.07 4.75 7.36
CA ARG A 686 -26.53 4.78 7.57
C ARG A 686 -27.07 3.52 8.24
N LYS A 687 -26.61 2.33 7.83
CA LYS A 687 -26.98 1.07 8.50
C LYS A 687 -26.50 1.01 9.95
N LYS A 688 -25.33 1.57 10.23
CA LYS A 688 -24.77 1.66 11.59
C LYS A 688 -25.57 2.64 12.47
N LYS A 689 -25.93 3.82 11.96
CA LYS A 689 -26.77 4.80 12.67
C LYS A 689 -28.19 4.25 12.93
N GLN A 690 -28.78 3.50 12.00
CA GLN A 690 -30.07 2.82 12.21
C GLN A 690 -29.99 1.69 13.24
N ALA A 691 -28.90 0.92 13.26
CA ALA A 691 -28.67 -0.10 14.28
C ALA A 691 -28.44 0.50 15.69
N GLN A 692 -28.13 1.80 15.77
CA GLN A 692 -27.96 2.56 17.01
C GLN A 692 -29.21 3.37 17.40
N GLY A 693 -30.33 3.22 16.68
CA GLY A 693 -31.62 3.80 17.06
C GLY A 693 -31.93 5.19 16.51
N HIS A 694 -31.11 5.75 15.63
CA HIS A 694 -31.38 7.07 15.01
C HIS A 694 -32.40 6.97 13.86
N ALA A 695 -33.35 7.92 13.82
CA ALA A 695 -34.37 8.01 12.78
C ALA A 695 -33.77 8.38 11.42
N ARG A 696 -34.52 8.09 10.34
CA ARG A 696 -34.00 8.12 8.96
C ARG A 696 -33.62 9.54 8.48
N ASP A 697 -34.20 10.57 9.09
CA ASP A 697 -34.18 11.97 8.64
C ASP A 697 -33.77 12.96 9.75
N ASP A 698 -32.88 12.57 10.68
CA ASP A 698 -32.25 13.54 11.58
C ASP A 698 -31.27 14.43 10.79
N HIS A 699 -31.68 15.68 10.57
CA HIS A 699 -30.80 16.73 10.07
C HIS A 699 -30.04 17.35 11.26
N GLU A 700 -28.75 17.07 11.37
CA GLU A 700 -27.87 17.84 12.27
C GLU A 700 -27.80 19.30 11.78
N GLN A 701 -28.08 20.25 12.68
CA GLN A 701 -27.90 21.67 12.45
C GLN A 701 -26.45 21.95 12.04
N THR A 702 -26.28 22.68 10.94
CA THR A 702 -25.02 23.31 10.56
C THR A 702 -24.56 24.23 11.68
N MET A 703 -23.60 23.79 12.49
CA MET A 703 -22.77 24.72 13.25
C MET A 703 -21.75 25.32 12.31
N SER A 704 -21.87 26.63 12.10
CA SER A 704 -20.76 27.44 11.59
C SER A 704 -19.66 27.44 12.64
N LEU A 705 -18.49 26.94 12.27
CA LEU A 705 -17.20 27.43 12.74
C LEU A 705 -16.25 27.41 11.54
#